data_AF-A0A9X7XUY1-F1
#
_entry.id   AF-A0A9X7XUY1-F1
#
_cell.length_a   1.000
_cell.length_b   1.000
_cell.length_c   1.000
_cell.angle_alpha   90.00
_cell.angle_beta   90.00
_cell.angle_gamma   90.00
#
_symmetry.space_group_name_H-M   'P 1'
#
loop_
_entity.id
_entity.type
_entity.pdbx_description
1 polymer ?
#
loop_
_entity_poly.entity_id
_entity_poly.type
_entity_poly.pdbx_seq_one_letter_code
_entity_poly.pdbx_strand_id
1 'polypeptide(L)'
;MTNYQLGLNITPDKIGYAIMDNRNNLLKPNGAKAGIGTRLFVPAETAEPTRLLRSARRTKRRRQWRLKYLNQEFKPELDKIDPAFLERLKDTWLSRSDDRRNRRQNLFSNVVSEAAFYKKYPTIYHLQLDLINHPEKKFDLEYIYLAVHALIKKRGNFLSSTPVNSYEATKFDVKKAFDELNKLLKKIDYPFVELNTQYADSGNDILLNESLFKTNKIKKFQDLIIKKTKNKAEDTQSKKVTRQLLNALLNSQTRFDILLNQEIDDDPNWKFTLSDEDVDEKLSYIKQTLSDEQATLLNILVEWHNYLELHHILNGSSTIAEAMVNTYEQHGQDLKLLNKYRLTVNNNAAKAIKNLYLSYANGRRNNKDVKKAVGSKSLGREDFYDKLSKIIKKQPENDLGKQILAEIELGTFLPKITDKRNSAIPYQLNALELNKILKNQGKYYPFLIKPNPSKNKLDQKNAPYKITQLLTFKVPYYIGPMFQDEKNPHARFAWVVRKADGPVTPWNFYEKIDQVKSANSFIKRSIGTDTYLINEPVLPKSSLYYDRYSVLNELNSIKINGNKLPITLKQAIYTNVFKKYKKVTVKKLKDYLIENHDFKTVQIRGLADPSTFNSSLNSYHVLKNILGSKVDNPEYVDDLEKLLSGQQF
;
A
#
# COMPACT_ATOMS: atom_id res chain seq x y z
N MET A 1 -31.35 6.10 -55.00
CA MET A 1 -30.88 6.49 -53.65
C MET A 1 -30.40 7.92 -53.71
N THR A 2 -30.93 8.81 -52.87
CA THR A 2 -30.42 10.18 -52.72
C THR A 2 -29.12 10.14 -51.91
N ASN A 3 -28.08 10.80 -52.40
CA ASN A 3 -26.84 10.98 -51.63
C ASN A 3 -27.13 11.84 -50.40
N TYR A 4 -26.65 11.43 -49.23
CA TYR A 4 -26.83 12.13 -47.96
C TYR A 4 -25.55 12.11 -47.12
N GLN A 5 -25.45 13.06 -46.20
CA GLN A 5 -24.40 13.16 -45.20
C GLN A 5 -24.97 12.87 -43.81
N LEU A 6 -24.23 12.14 -42.97
CA LEU A 6 -24.57 11.87 -41.58
C LEU A 6 -23.55 12.53 -40.66
N GLY A 7 -23.96 13.59 -39.97
CA GLY A 7 -23.19 14.19 -38.88
C GLY A 7 -23.47 13.46 -37.58
N LEU A 8 -22.41 13.04 -36.87
CA LEU A 8 -22.51 12.42 -35.54
C LEU A 8 -21.76 13.25 -34.51
N ASN A 9 -22.41 13.54 -33.38
CA ASN A 9 -21.77 14.12 -32.21
C ASN A 9 -21.83 13.09 -31.07
N ILE A 10 -20.71 12.40 -30.82
CA ILE A 10 -20.63 11.28 -29.88
C ILE A 10 -20.04 11.78 -28.56
N THR A 11 -20.82 11.75 -27.50
CA THR A 11 -20.40 12.04 -26.12
C THR A 11 -20.63 10.83 -25.22
N PRO A 12 -20.07 10.80 -23.99
CA PRO A 12 -20.18 9.65 -23.08
C PRO A 12 -21.61 9.27 -22.64
N ASP A 13 -22.58 10.16 -22.84
CA ASP A 13 -23.98 10.06 -22.40
C ASP A 13 -25.00 10.16 -23.54
N LYS A 14 -24.55 10.55 -24.76
CA LYS A 14 -25.44 10.71 -25.91
C LYS A 14 -24.73 10.64 -27.25
N ILE A 15 -25.49 10.28 -28.27
CA ILE A 15 -25.09 10.38 -29.68
C ILE A 15 -26.10 11.29 -30.39
N GLY A 16 -25.68 12.52 -30.69
CA GLY A 16 -26.40 13.41 -31.59
C GLY A 16 -26.22 12.97 -33.03
N TYR A 17 -27.28 13.04 -33.84
CA TYR A 17 -27.21 12.74 -35.26
C TYR A 17 -27.96 13.79 -36.09
N ALA A 18 -27.47 14.08 -37.29
CA ALA A 18 -28.13 14.92 -38.28
C ALA A 18 -27.91 14.35 -39.70
N ILE A 19 -28.97 14.20 -40.46
CA ILE A 19 -28.96 13.70 -41.85
C ILE A 19 -29.22 14.89 -42.77
N MET A 20 -28.27 15.18 -43.67
CA MET A 20 -28.32 16.33 -44.56
C MET A 20 -28.15 15.93 -46.03
N ASP A 21 -28.67 16.73 -46.96
CA ASP A 21 -28.35 16.63 -48.39
C ASP A 21 -27.02 17.34 -48.72
N ASN A 22 -26.61 17.29 -50.00
CA ASN A 22 -25.38 17.96 -50.46
C ASN A 22 -25.43 19.50 -50.41
N ARG A 23 -26.58 20.09 -50.06
CA ARG A 23 -26.80 21.54 -49.89
C ARG A 23 -26.96 21.89 -48.41
N ASN A 24 -26.62 20.99 -47.49
CA ASN A 24 -26.75 21.12 -46.04
C ASN A 24 -28.20 21.27 -45.54
N ASN A 25 -29.19 20.84 -46.31
CA ASN A 25 -30.58 20.81 -45.85
C ASN A 25 -30.85 19.53 -45.07
N LEU A 26 -31.53 19.65 -43.93
CA LEU A 26 -31.97 18.49 -43.15
C LEU A 26 -32.96 17.63 -43.95
N LEU A 27 -32.61 16.36 -44.13
CA LEU A 27 -33.47 15.39 -44.79
C LEU A 27 -34.60 14.94 -43.84
N LYS A 28 -35.80 14.78 -44.41
CA LYS A 28 -36.96 14.20 -43.74
C LYS A 28 -37.30 12.88 -44.43
N PRO A 29 -36.99 11.72 -43.84
CA PRO A 29 -37.41 10.44 -44.38
C PRO A 29 -38.94 10.37 -44.44
N ASN A 30 -39.51 9.79 -45.50
CA ASN A 30 -40.96 9.69 -45.65
C ASN A 30 -41.60 8.98 -44.44
N GLY A 31 -42.54 9.65 -43.79
CA GLY A 31 -43.24 9.14 -42.59
C GLY A 31 -42.50 9.32 -41.26
N ALA A 32 -41.33 9.97 -41.24
CA ALA A 32 -40.53 10.18 -40.03
C ALA A 32 -40.34 11.67 -39.68
N LYS A 33 -39.92 11.93 -38.43
CA LYS A 33 -39.44 13.26 -38.01
C LYS A 33 -38.18 13.63 -38.80
N ALA A 34 -37.84 14.92 -38.84
CA ALA A 34 -36.61 15.41 -39.45
C ALA A 34 -35.41 14.58 -38.98
N GLY A 35 -34.46 14.31 -39.88
CA GLY A 35 -33.28 13.48 -39.65
C GLY A 35 -32.28 14.05 -38.66
N ILE A 36 -32.73 14.86 -37.70
CA ILE A 36 -31.97 15.41 -36.59
C ILE A 36 -32.51 14.85 -35.28
N GLY A 37 -31.62 14.40 -34.42
CA GLY A 37 -32.01 13.86 -33.13
C GLY A 37 -30.84 13.57 -32.23
N THR A 38 -31.13 12.99 -31.07
CA THR A 38 -30.12 12.59 -30.10
C THR A 38 -30.57 11.32 -29.42
N ARG A 39 -29.70 10.31 -29.38
CA ARG A 39 -29.88 9.11 -28.58
C ARG A 39 -29.19 9.31 -27.24
N LEU A 40 -29.97 9.41 -26.16
CA LEU A 40 -29.46 9.46 -24.79
C LEU A 40 -29.26 8.03 -24.25
N PHE A 41 -28.23 7.83 -23.43
CA PHE A 41 -28.00 6.60 -22.68
C PHE A 41 -27.28 6.88 -21.36
N VAL A 42 -27.33 5.93 -20.43
CA VAL A 42 -26.59 6.05 -19.17
C VAL A 42 -25.10 5.82 -19.48
N PRO A 43 -24.19 6.72 -19.04
CA PRO A 43 -22.75 6.54 -19.22
C PRO A 43 -22.29 5.19 -18.70
N ALA A 44 -21.41 4.53 -19.45
CA ALA A 44 -20.82 3.27 -19.01
C ALA A 44 -19.93 3.49 -17.78
N GLU A 45 -20.11 2.66 -16.76
CA GLU A 45 -19.21 2.63 -15.61
C GLU A 45 -17.90 1.93 -15.98
N THR A 46 -16.79 2.38 -15.39
CA THR A 46 -15.50 1.70 -15.55
C THR A 46 -15.53 0.33 -14.87
N ALA A 47 -14.63 -0.58 -15.25
CA ALA A 47 -14.55 -1.90 -14.64
C ALA A 47 -13.93 -1.91 -13.22
N GLU A 48 -13.55 -0.75 -12.69
CA GLU A 48 -12.84 -0.61 -11.41
C GLU A 48 -13.66 -1.09 -10.20
N PRO A 49 -14.91 -0.64 -9.95
CA PRO A 49 -15.70 -1.12 -8.82
C PRO A 49 -15.88 -2.65 -8.83
N THR A 50 -16.05 -3.23 -10.02
CA THR A 50 -16.13 -4.68 -10.21
C THR A 50 -14.82 -5.38 -9.84
N ARG A 51 -13.67 -4.80 -10.19
CA ARG A 51 -12.33 -5.28 -9.81
C ARG A 51 -12.16 -5.28 -8.29
N LEU A 52 -12.56 -4.22 -7.59
CA LEU A 52 -12.45 -4.08 -6.14
C LEU A 52 -13.27 -5.15 -5.42
N LEU A 53 -14.54 -5.29 -5.78
CA LEU A 53 -15.43 -6.31 -5.20
C LEU A 53 -14.90 -7.73 -5.42
N ARG A 54 -14.32 -8.00 -6.60
CA ARG A 54 -13.70 -9.30 -6.90
C ARG A 54 -12.48 -9.57 -6.02
N SER A 55 -11.61 -8.57 -5.83
CA SER A 55 -10.46 -8.67 -4.93
C SER A 55 -10.88 -8.91 -3.48
N ALA A 56 -11.87 -8.16 -2.97
CA ALA A 56 -12.42 -8.33 -1.63
C ALA A 56 -12.97 -9.75 -1.40
N ARG A 57 -13.72 -10.30 -2.36
CA ARG A 57 -14.22 -11.70 -2.30
C ARG A 57 -13.09 -12.72 -2.21
N ARG A 58 -12.02 -12.55 -3.01
CA ARG A 58 -10.84 -13.44 -2.99
C ARG A 58 -10.12 -13.36 -1.65
N THR A 59 -9.91 -12.17 -1.11
CA THR A 59 -9.30 -11.96 0.21
C THR A 59 -10.10 -12.63 1.33
N LYS A 60 -11.44 -12.45 1.33
CA LYS A 60 -12.35 -13.11 2.28
C LYS A 60 -12.26 -14.63 2.19
N ARG A 61 -12.26 -15.20 0.97
CA ARG A 61 -12.14 -16.65 0.74
C ARG A 61 -10.79 -17.19 1.22
N ARG A 62 -9.68 -16.52 0.89
CA ARG A 62 -8.34 -16.90 1.36
C ARG A 62 -8.22 -16.86 2.89
N ARG A 63 -8.85 -15.88 3.55
CA ARG A 63 -8.93 -15.84 5.01
C ARG A 63 -9.70 -17.04 5.56
N GLN A 64 -10.86 -17.36 5.01
CA GLN A 64 -11.62 -18.55 5.40
C GLN A 64 -10.84 -19.84 5.19
N TRP A 65 -10.07 -19.96 4.10
CA TRP A 65 -9.21 -21.12 3.86
C TRP A 65 -8.12 -21.28 4.91
N ARG A 66 -7.44 -20.20 5.30
CA ARG A 66 -6.46 -20.24 6.39
C ARG A 66 -7.08 -20.73 7.70
N LEU A 67 -8.24 -20.20 8.06
CA LEU A 67 -8.95 -20.63 9.27
C LEU A 67 -9.43 -22.08 9.16
N LYS A 68 -9.87 -22.54 7.99
CA LYS A 68 -10.20 -23.95 7.76
C LYS A 68 -8.99 -24.85 8.02
N TYR A 69 -7.82 -24.50 7.50
CA TYR A 69 -6.59 -25.26 7.75
C TYR A 69 -6.20 -25.24 9.23
N LEU A 70 -6.32 -24.09 9.90
CA LEU A 70 -6.11 -24.00 11.35
C LEU A 70 -7.03 -24.96 12.11
N ASN A 71 -8.33 -24.98 11.77
CA ASN A 71 -9.30 -25.88 12.37
C ASN A 71 -8.89 -27.34 12.15
N GLN A 72 -8.41 -27.69 10.96
CA GLN A 72 -7.95 -29.06 10.66
C GLN A 72 -6.74 -29.47 11.51
N GLU A 73 -5.79 -28.57 11.75
CA GLU A 73 -4.63 -28.88 12.60
C GLU A 73 -4.99 -29.02 14.08
N PHE A 74 -5.95 -28.23 14.59
CA PHE A 74 -6.35 -28.28 16.00
C PHE A 74 -7.45 -29.30 16.30
N LYS A 75 -8.30 -29.65 15.33
CA LYS A 75 -9.48 -30.50 15.53
C LYS A 75 -9.18 -31.83 16.24
N PRO A 76 -8.14 -32.61 15.86
CA PRO A 76 -7.87 -33.89 16.52
C PRO A 76 -7.62 -33.78 18.03
N GLU A 77 -7.01 -32.68 18.48
CA GLU A 77 -6.73 -32.45 19.90
C GLU A 77 -7.88 -31.73 20.62
N LEU A 78 -8.58 -30.82 19.93
CA LEU A 78 -9.77 -30.16 20.47
C LEU A 78 -10.92 -31.15 20.68
N ASP A 79 -11.13 -32.10 19.76
CA ASP A 79 -12.20 -33.09 19.87
C ASP A 79 -12.05 -33.99 21.10
N LYS A 80 -10.82 -34.20 21.59
CA LYS A 80 -10.59 -34.97 22.83
C LYS A 80 -11.06 -34.24 24.08
N ILE A 81 -11.16 -32.91 24.03
CA ILE A 81 -11.50 -32.04 25.16
C ILE A 81 -12.94 -31.56 25.04
N ASP A 82 -13.29 -30.97 23.89
CA ASP A 82 -14.63 -30.49 23.57
C ASP A 82 -14.92 -30.63 22.06
N PRO A 83 -15.57 -31.73 21.63
CA PRO A 83 -15.95 -31.97 20.24
C PRO A 83 -16.82 -30.88 19.62
N ALA A 84 -17.59 -30.15 20.43
CA ALA A 84 -18.56 -29.16 19.96
C ALA A 84 -17.98 -27.74 19.93
N PHE A 85 -16.74 -27.51 20.39
CA PHE A 85 -16.15 -26.18 20.46
C PHE A 85 -16.08 -25.46 19.10
N LEU A 86 -15.59 -26.13 18.05
CA LEU A 86 -15.48 -25.55 16.72
C LEU A 86 -16.86 -25.31 16.06
N GLU A 87 -17.86 -26.13 16.39
CA GLU A 87 -19.23 -25.95 15.94
C GLU A 87 -19.86 -24.72 16.59
N ARG A 88 -19.73 -24.59 17.92
CA ARG A 88 -20.19 -23.41 18.65
C ARG A 88 -19.54 -22.13 18.13
N LEU A 89 -18.24 -22.15 17.86
CA LEU A 89 -17.53 -21.03 17.25
C LEU A 89 -18.08 -20.66 15.87
N LYS A 90 -18.46 -21.65 15.05
CA LYS A 90 -19.06 -21.43 13.73
C LYS A 90 -20.46 -20.82 13.85
N ASP A 91 -21.21 -21.21 14.87
CA ASP A 91 -22.60 -20.83 15.07
C ASP A 91 -22.79 -19.54 15.88
N THR A 92 -21.71 -18.88 16.35
CA THR A 92 -21.81 -17.67 17.21
C THR A 92 -22.58 -16.50 16.59
N TRP A 93 -22.73 -16.47 15.26
CA TRP A 93 -23.47 -15.42 14.56
C TRP A 93 -24.98 -15.70 14.50
N LEU A 94 -25.41 -16.92 14.81
CA LEU A 94 -26.81 -17.32 14.85
C LEU A 94 -27.45 -16.90 16.17
N SER A 95 -28.74 -16.53 16.11
CA SER A 95 -29.54 -16.30 17.32
C SER A 95 -29.58 -17.58 18.17
N ARG A 96 -29.75 -17.42 19.48
CA ARG A 96 -29.98 -18.57 20.38
C ARG A 96 -31.25 -19.34 20.04
N SER A 97 -32.20 -18.68 19.39
CA SER A 97 -33.49 -19.23 18.96
C SER A 97 -33.49 -19.68 17.49
N ASP A 98 -32.33 -19.70 16.82
CA ASP A 98 -32.25 -20.12 15.41
C ASP A 98 -32.14 -21.66 15.33
N ASP A 99 -33.03 -22.30 14.59
CA ASP A 99 -33.08 -23.76 14.47
C ASP A 99 -31.83 -24.36 13.82
N ARG A 100 -31.06 -23.56 13.06
CA ARG A 100 -29.80 -23.99 12.44
C ARG A 100 -28.64 -24.09 13.43
N ARG A 101 -28.83 -23.57 14.64
CA ARG A 101 -27.79 -23.53 15.68
C ARG A 101 -27.69 -24.91 16.33
N ASN A 102 -26.54 -25.55 16.19
CA ASN A 102 -26.34 -26.92 16.67
C ASN A 102 -26.39 -27.02 18.20
N ARG A 103 -26.03 -25.95 18.93
CA ARG A 103 -25.94 -25.93 20.40
C ARG A 103 -26.42 -24.60 20.99
N ARG A 104 -27.20 -24.68 22.08
CA ARG A 104 -27.73 -23.49 22.79
C ARG A 104 -26.67 -22.76 23.61
N GLN A 105 -25.61 -23.45 24.06
CA GLN A 105 -24.48 -22.83 24.74
C GLN A 105 -23.77 -21.80 23.84
N ASN A 106 -23.02 -20.88 24.46
CA ASN A 106 -22.22 -19.88 23.75
C ASN A 106 -20.88 -20.50 23.29
N LEU A 107 -19.73 -19.88 23.58
CA LEU A 107 -18.45 -20.34 23.07
C LEU A 107 -17.96 -21.59 23.82
N PHE A 108 -18.10 -21.60 25.15
CA PHE A 108 -17.73 -22.72 26.01
C PHE A 108 -18.96 -23.53 26.45
N SER A 109 -18.72 -24.78 26.88
CA SER A 109 -19.77 -25.68 27.36
C SER A 109 -20.40 -25.23 28.69
N ASN A 110 -19.66 -24.48 29.52
CA ASN A 110 -20.09 -23.98 30.82
C ASN A 110 -20.15 -22.43 30.85
N VAL A 111 -21.30 -21.89 31.24
CA VAL A 111 -21.54 -20.43 31.31
C VAL A 111 -20.71 -19.76 32.41
N VAL A 112 -20.45 -20.45 33.53
CA VAL A 112 -19.65 -19.92 34.64
C VAL A 112 -18.19 -19.79 34.24
N SER A 113 -17.63 -20.80 33.56
CA SER A 113 -16.25 -20.74 33.06
C SER A 113 -16.11 -19.69 31.97
N GLU A 114 -17.11 -19.51 31.11
CA GLU A 114 -17.13 -18.45 30.10
C GLU A 114 -17.16 -17.04 30.73
N ALA A 115 -17.99 -16.81 31.75
CA ALA A 115 -18.02 -15.53 32.45
C ALA A 115 -16.67 -15.25 33.14
N ALA A 116 -16.06 -16.26 33.76
CA ALA A 116 -14.73 -16.16 34.35
C ALA A 116 -13.65 -15.86 33.28
N PHE A 117 -13.74 -16.50 32.11
CA PHE A 117 -12.85 -16.25 30.98
C PHE A 117 -12.90 -14.79 30.53
N TYR A 118 -14.10 -14.23 30.27
CA TYR A 118 -14.23 -12.83 29.86
C TYR A 118 -13.84 -11.83 30.94
N LYS A 119 -14.09 -12.15 32.22
CA LYS A 119 -13.63 -11.33 33.35
C LYS A 119 -12.11 -11.29 33.43
N LYS A 120 -11.45 -12.43 33.22
CA LYS A 120 -10.00 -12.55 33.27
C LYS A 120 -9.31 -11.96 32.04
N TYR A 121 -9.92 -12.12 30.86
CA TYR A 121 -9.40 -11.65 29.59
C TYR A 121 -10.42 -10.72 28.91
N PRO A 122 -10.46 -9.43 29.31
CA PRO A 122 -11.38 -8.45 28.72
C PRO A 122 -11.21 -8.29 27.21
N THR A 123 -10.00 -8.57 26.70
CA THR A 123 -9.67 -8.50 25.28
C THR A 123 -8.83 -9.72 24.89
N ILE A 124 -8.82 -10.06 23.59
CA ILE A 124 -8.00 -11.16 23.08
C ILE A 124 -6.49 -10.95 23.32
N TYR A 125 -6.06 -9.70 23.42
CA TYR A 125 -4.66 -9.33 23.65
C TYR A 125 -4.23 -9.61 25.09
N HIS A 126 -5.13 -9.55 26.08
CA HIS A 126 -4.84 -10.02 27.44
C HIS A 126 -4.52 -11.52 27.45
N LEU A 127 -5.27 -12.31 26.68
CA LEU A 127 -5.01 -13.75 26.56
C LEU A 127 -3.69 -14.03 25.83
N GLN A 128 -3.42 -13.32 24.73
CA GLN A 128 -2.16 -13.45 24.00
C GLN A 128 -0.96 -13.08 24.89
N LEU A 129 -1.05 -11.99 25.65
CA LEU A 129 0.00 -11.56 26.56
C LEU A 129 0.22 -12.57 27.69
N ASP A 130 -0.84 -13.12 28.27
CA ASP A 130 -0.75 -14.17 29.30
C ASP A 130 -0.06 -15.44 28.77
N LEU A 131 -0.39 -15.86 27.54
CA LEU A 131 0.26 -17.00 26.86
C LEU A 131 1.74 -16.75 26.53
N ILE A 132 2.13 -15.50 26.30
CA ILE A 132 3.52 -15.10 26.02
C ILE A 132 4.34 -15.05 27.31
N ASN A 133 3.80 -14.45 28.36
CA ASN A 133 4.54 -14.12 29.58
C ASN A 133 4.62 -15.27 30.59
N HIS A 134 3.71 -16.25 30.53
CA HIS A 134 3.68 -17.39 31.45
C HIS A 134 3.95 -18.72 30.73
N PRO A 135 5.17 -18.92 30.19
CA PRO A 135 5.52 -20.13 29.46
C PRO A 135 5.36 -21.38 30.34
N GLU A 136 5.67 -21.31 31.63
CA GLU A 136 5.55 -22.39 32.64
C GLU A 136 4.12 -22.89 32.84
N LYS A 137 3.11 -22.09 32.51
CA LYS A 137 1.73 -22.50 32.71
C LYS A 137 1.18 -23.29 31.51
N LYS A 138 0.52 -24.42 31.79
CA LYS A 138 -0.29 -25.15 30.79
C LYS A 138 -1.64 -24.47 30.66
N PHE A 139 -1.94 -23.93 29.48
CA PHE A 139 -3.23 -23.30 29.20
C PHE A 139 -4.21 -24.29 28.56
N ASP A 140 -5.50 -24.00 28.69
CA ASP A 140 -6.56 -24.73 28.01
C ASP A 140 -6.40 -24.61 26.49
N LEU A 141 -6.55 -25.73 25.78
CA LEU A 141 -6.32 -25.77 24.33
C LEU A 141 -7.29 -24.86 23.56
N GLU A 142 -8.52 -24.69 24.06
CA GLU A 142 -9.51 -23.76 23.51
C GLU A 142 -9.02 -22.31 23.56
N TYR A 143 -8.36 -21.91 24.65
CA TYR A 143 -7.80 -20.55 24.81
C TYR A 143 -6.63 -20.33 23.85
N ILE A 144 -5.74 -21.32 23.75
CA ILE A 144 -4.63 -21.31 22.78
C ILE A 144 -5.18 -21.15 21.36
N TYR A 145 -6.19 -21.94 21.00
CA TYR A 145 -6.83 -21.86 19.70
C TYR A 145 -7.41 -20.45 19.44
N LEU A 146 -8.11 -19.84 20.41
CA LEU A 146 -8.68 -18.49 20.23
C LEU A 146 -7.60 -17.43 19.96
N ALA A 147 -6.49 -17.48 20.70
CA ALA A 147 -5.36 -16.57 20.53
C ALA A 147 -4.70 -16.73 19.15
N VAL A 148 -4.41 -17.98 18.75
CA VAL A 148 -3.83 -18.32 17.45
C VAL A 148 -4.77 -17.97 16.29
N HIS A 149 -6.06 -18.26 16.45
CA HIS A 149 -7.10 -17.93 15.47
C HIS A 149 -7.18 -16.42 15.24
N ALA A 150 -7.07 -15.60 16.29
CA ALA A 150 -7.07 -14.14 16.17
C ALA A 150 -5.86 -13.64 15.36
N LEU A 151 -4.65 -14.13 15.64
CA LEU A 151 -3.42 -13.75 14.91
C LEU A 151 -3.50 -14.14 13.43
N ILE A 152 -3.95 -15.36 13.12
CA ILE A 152 -4.09 -15.83 11.71
C ILE A 152 -5.20 -15.06 10.96
N LYS A 153 -6.26 -14.66 11.66
CA LYS A 153 -7.36 -13.89 11.09
C LYS A 153 -6.94 -12.44 10.78
N LYS A 154 -6.18 -11.81 11.68
CA LYS A 154 -5.69 -10.42 11.59
C LYS A 154 -4.15 -10.38 11.52
N ARG A 155 -3.61 -10.95 10.46
CA ARG A 155 -2.17 -11.21 10.33
C ARG A 155 -1.26 -10.04 10.00
N GLY A 156 -1.75 -8.81 9.89
CA GLY A 156 -0.94 -7.65 9.47
C GLY A 156 -0.67 -7.54 7.96
N ASN A 157 0.00 -6.45 7.57
CA ASN A 157 0.37 -6.14 6.18
C ASN A 157 1.67 -6.86 5.74
N PHE A 158 1.93 -6.89 4.43
CA PHE A 158 3.08 -7.56 3.81
C PHE A 158 3.91 -6.58 2.97
N LEU A 159 4.13 -5.37 3.51
CA LEU A 159 4.87 -4.31 2.82
C LEU A 159 6.38 -4.47 2.99
N SER A 160 6.84 -4.87 4.18
CA SER A 160 8.26 -5.14 4.44
C SER A 160 8.70 -6.50 3.90
N SER A 161 9.84 -6.54 3.23
CA SER A 161 10.52 -7.75 2.75
C SER A 161 11.42 -8.40 3.80
N THR A 162 11.63 -7.75 4.95
CA THR A 162 12.51 -8.24 6.02
C THR A 162 12.01 -9.59 6.56
N PRO A 163 12.87 -10.61 6.67
CA PRO A 163 12.52 -11.89 7.28
C PRO A 163 12.03 -11.74 8.73
N VAL A 164 11.11 -12.62 9.17
CA VAL A 164 10.46 -12.54 10.49
C VAL A 164 11.47 -12.50 11.64
N ASN A 165 12.48 -13.36 11.62
CA ASN A 165 13.46 -13.47 12.72
C ASN A 165 14.44 -12.29 12.79
N SER A 166 14.49 -11.45 11.75
CA SER A 166 15.37 -10.28 11.67
C SER A 166 14.57 -8.97 11.75
N TYR A 167 13.26 -9.06 11.97
CA TYR A 167 12.39 -7.90 12.01
C TYR A 167 12.42 -7.24 13.38
N GLU A 168 12.76 -5.96 13.40
CA GLU A 168 12.71 -5.11 14.58
C GLU A 168 11.82 -3.91 14.29
N ALA A 169 10.78 -3.70 15.11
CA ALA A 169 9.81 -2.62 14.89
C ALA A 169 10.41 -1.22 15.04
N THR A 170 11.46 -1.08 15.85
CA THR A 170 12.03 0.21 16.27
C THR A 170 13.31 0.59 15.54
N LYS A 171 13.74 -0.18 14.53
CA LYS A 171 14.91 0.18 13.72
C LYS A 171 14.47 0.64 12.32
N PHE A 172 14.72 1.92 12.04
CA PHE A 172 14.63 2.50 10.71
C PHE A 172 15.88 3.33 10.47
N ASP A 173 16.57 3.11 9.35
CA ASP A 173 17.78 3.85 9.00
C ASP A 173 17.40 5.22 8.41
N VAL A 174 17.13 6.16 9.32
CA VAL A 174 16.69 7.51 8.99
C VAL A 174 17.73 8.23 8.13
N LYS A 175 19.02 8.06 8.46
CA LYS A 175 20.11 8.71 7.75
C LYS A 175 20.17 8.25 6.31
N LYS A 176 20.10 6.93 6.07
CA LYS A 176 20.03 6.37 4.71
C LYS A 176 18.78 6.84 3.98
N ALA A 177 17.63 6.91 4.66
CA ALA A 177 16.40 7.42 4.06
C ALA A 177 16.56 8.89 3.62
N PHE A 178 17.18 9.76 4.43
CA PHE A 178 17.46 11.15 4.06
C PHE A 178 18.40 11.23 2.86
N ASP A 179 19.48 10.44 2.86
CA ASP A 179 20.44 10.41 1.75
C ASP A 179 19.79 9.96 0.44
N GLU A 180 18.93 8.94 0.48
CA GLU A 180 18.19 8.45 -0.68
C GLU A 180 17.11 9.45 -1.14
N LEU A 181 16.34 10.02 -0.21
CA LEU A 181 15.35 11.06 -0.53
C LEU A 181 15.99 12.27 -1.19
N ASN A 182 17.12 12.77 -0.67
CA ASN A 182 17.86 13.88 -1.28
C ASN A 182 18.34 13.56 -2.70
N LYS A 183 18.79 12.32 -2.95
CA LYS A 183 19.18 11.88 -4.30
C LYS A 183 17.98 11.80 -5.24
N LEU A 184 16.83 11.31 -4.76
CA LEU A 184 15.62 11.14 -5.58
C LEU A 184 14.96 12.50 -5.88
N LEU A 185 14.83 13.39 -4.89
CA LEU A 185 14.30 14.75 -5.06
C LEU A 185 15.08 15.53 -6.12
N LYS A 186 16.42 15.41 -6.13
CA LYS A 186 17.27 15.98 -7.19
C LYS A 186 16.99 15.42 -8.58
N LYS A 187 16.56 14.16 -8.71
CA LYS A 187 16.25 13.52 -9.98
C LYS A 187 14.84 13.82 -10.50
N ILE A 188 13.90 14.17 -9.61
CA ILE A 188 12.51 14.50 -9.96
C ILE A 188 12.29 16.02 -10.04
N ASP A 189 13.33 16.77 -10.42
CA ASP A 189 13.33 18.22 -10.60
C ASP A 189 13.02 19.07 -9.33
N TYR A 190 13.34 18.53 -8.14
CA TYR A 190 13.41 19.27 -6.88
C TYR A 190 14.85 19.38 -6.33
N PRO A 191 15.81 19.94 -7.09
CA PRO A 191 17.21 20.03 -6.64
C PRO A 191 17.43 20.98 -5.47
N PHE A 192 16.49 21.90 -5.22
CA PHE A 192 16.51 22.87 -4.13
C PHE A 192 15.98 22.31 -2.81
N VAL A 193 15.38 21.11 -2.80
CA VAL A 193 14.92 20.45 -1.59
C VAL A 193 16.04 19.57 -1.05
N GLU A 194 16.64 19.98 0.06
CA GLU A 194 17.71 19.21 0.71
C GLU A 194 17.48 19.12 2.22
N LEU A 195 17.27 17.89 2.67
CA LEU A 195 17.17 17.52 4.09
C LEU A 195 18.58 17.41 4.67
N ASN A 196 18.85 18.08 5.79
CA ASN A 196 20.14 18.02 6.45
C ASN A 196 20.37 16.67 7.12
N THR A 197 21.23 15.84 6.52
CA THR A 197 21.54 14.48 6.97
C THR A 197 22.33 14.43 8.28
N GLN A 198 22.98 15.53 8.69
CA GLN A 198 23.65 15.62 9.99
C GLN A 198 22.66 15.62 11.16
N TYR A 199 21.46 16.16 10.94
CA TYR A 199 20.39 16.23 11.96
C TYR A 199 19.32 15.14 11.75
N ALA A 200 19.63 14.09 10.99
CA ALA A 200 18.67 13.03 10.68
C ALA A 200 18.07 12.39 11.95
N ASP A 201 18.92 12.04 12.93
CA ASP A 201 18.50 11.43 14.19
C ASP A 201 17.65 12.40 15.02
N SER A 202 18.10 13.65 15.19
CA SER A 202 17.33 14.68 15.90
C SER A 202 15.99 14.99 15.21
N GLY A 203 15.96 14.96 13.88
CA GLY A 203 14.73 15.08 13.09
C GLY A 203 13.78 13.93 13.37
N ASN A 204 14.28 12.70 13.46
CA ASN A 204 13.49 11.53 13.84
C ASN A 204 12.93 11.66 15.25
N ASP A 205 13.75 12.07 16.22
CA ASP A 205 13.34 12.26 17.61
C ASP A 205 12.16 13.25 17.73
N ILE A 206 12.17 14.32 16.93
CA ILE A 206 11.03 15.27 16.85
C ILE A 206 9.76 14.56 16.37
N LEU A 207 9.86 13.68 15.37
CA LEU A 207 8.72 12.95 14.82
C LEU A 207 8.19 11.89 15.81
N LEU A 208 9.08 11.24 16.56
CA LEU A 208 8.75 10.22 17.56
C LEU A 208 8.20 10.80 18.88
N ASN A 209 8.41 12.08 19.15
CA ASN A 209 8.01 12.69 20.42
C ASN A 209 6.48 12.77 20.58
N GLU A 210 5.89 11.93 21.42
CA GLU A 210 4.44 11.86 21.65
C GLU A 210 3.86 13.03 22.45
N SER A 211 4.70 13.86 23.08
CA SER A 211 4.27 15.05 23.83
C SER A 211 4.10 16.29 22.96
N LEU A 212 4.48 16.24 21.67
CA LEU A 212 4.37 17.36 20.75
C LEU A 212 3.17 17.22 19.81
N PHE A 213 2.38 18.28 19.69
CA PHE A 213 1.34 18.39 18.68
C PHE A 213 1.91 18.28 17.27
N LYS A 214 1.15 17.67 16.34
CA LYS A 214 1.56 17.49 14.93
C LYS A 214 2.04 18.79 14.28
N THR A 215 1.34 19.90 14.52
CA THR A 215 1.70 21.23 14.00
C THR A 215 3.06 21.71 14.51
N ASN A 216 3.39 21.40 15.77
CA ASN A 216 4.66 21.76 16.38
C ASN A 216 5.79 20.84 15.91
N LYS A 217 5.52 19.54 15.70
CA LYS A 217 6.46 18.61 15.05
C LYS A 217 6.88 19.13 13.68
N ILE A 218 5.91 19.52 12.86
CA ILE A 218 6.17 20.07 11.52
C ILE A 218 7.06 21.31 11.60
N LYS A 219 6.70 22.29 12.44
CA LYS A 219 7.50 23.53 12.57
C LYS A 219 8.94 23.23 13.01
N LYS A 220 9.13 22.51 14.12
CA LYS A 220 10.45 22.16 14.65
C LYS A 220 11.30 21.37 13.66
N PHE A 221 10.70 20.41 12.95
CA PHE A 221 11.39 19.64 11.92
C PHE A 221 11.83 20.55 10.76
N GLN A 222 10.95 21.42 10.27
CA GLN A 222 11.28 22.32 9.16
C GLN A 222 12.40 23.30 9.53
N ASP A 223 12.41 23.81 10.77
CA ASP A 223 13.42 24.74 11.25
C ASP A 223 14.80 24.09 11.41
N LEU A 224 14.86 22.81 11.78
CA LEU A 224 16.10 22.07 12.02
C LEU A 224 16.67 21.39 10.75
N ILE A 225 15.80 20.82 9.92
CA ILE A 225 16.20 19.88 8.85
C ILE A 225 16.32 20.56 7.49
N ILE A 226 15.51 21.58 7.18
CA ILE A 226 15.54 22.21 5.86
C ILE A 226 16.77 23.12 5.75
N LYS A 227 17.66 22.86 4.79
CA LYS A 227 18.74 23.80 4.46
C LYS A 227 18.16 25.03 3.76
N LYS A 228 18.48 26.22 4.27
CA LYS A 228 18.12 27.49 3.62
C LYS A 228 18.91 27.67 2.33
N THR A 229 18.25 28.04 1.25
CA THR A 229 18.89 28.39 -0.02
C THR A 229 19.08 29.91 -0.10
N LYS A 230 19.82 30.38 -1.11
CA LYS A 230 20.00 31.83 -1.34
C LYS A 230 18.76 32.50 -1.94
N ASN A 231 17.78 31.72 -2.41
CA ASN A 231 16.62 32.19 -3.15
C ASN A 231 15.33 31.98 -2.34
N LYS A 232 14.62 33.07 -2.01
CA LYS A 232 13.38 33.04 -1.22
C LYS A 232 12.26 32.21 -1.87
N ALA A 233 12.20 32.13 -3.21
CA ALA A 233 11.19 31.34 -3.92
C ALA A 233 11.43 29.83 -3.74
N GLU A 234 12.69 29.40 -3.86
CA GLU A 234 13.12 28.01 -3.63
C GLU A 234 12.92 27.59 -2.17
N ASP A 235 13.23 28.46 -1.20
CA ASP A 235 12.96 28.22 0.22
C ASP A 235 11.47 27.97 0.48
N THR A 236 10.61 28.76 -0.17
CA THR A 236 9.15 28.65 -0.01
C THR A 236 8.65 27.33 -0.60
N GLN A 237 9.14 26.94 -1.78
CA GLN A 237 8.80 25.65 -2.38
C GLN A 237 9.37 24.47 -1.57
N SER A 238 10.60 24.57 -1.06
CA SER A 238 11.22 23.54 -0.22
C SER A 238 10.42 23.29 1.06
N LYS A 239 9.95 24.36 1.71
CA LYS A 239 9.01 24.25 2.84
C LYS A 239 7.69 23.60 2.43
N LYS A 240 7.16 23.90 1.25
CA LYS A 240 5.90 23.32 0.75
C LYS A 240 6.03 21.81 0.51
N VAL A 241 7.07 21.37 -0.20
CA VAL A 241 7.35 19.96 -0.49
C VAL A 241 7.64 19.19 0.81
N THR A 242 8.52 19.73 1.66
CA THR A 242 8.83 19.12 2.97
C THR A 242 7.60 19.03 3.87
N ARG A 243 6.69 20.02 3.81
CA ARG A 243 5.42 19.95 4.55
C ARG A 243 4.54 18.80 4.05
N GLN A 244 4.48 18.54 2.74
CA GLN A 244 3.74 17.38 2.22
C GLN A 244 4.37 16.05 2.64
N LEU A 245 5.72 15.96 2.63
CA LEU A 245 6.44 14.82 3.18
C LEU A 245 6.07 14.57 4.64
N LEU A 246 6.11 15.62 5.47
CA LEU A 246 5.78 15.52 6.90
C LEU A 246 4.30 15.24 7.14
N ASN A 247 3.40 15.77 6.30
CA ASN A 247 1.98 15.44 6.36
C ASN A 247 1.78 13.95 6.11
N ALA A 248 2.46 13.36 5.12
CA ALA A 248 2.35 11.92 4.86
C ALA A 248 2.87 11.11 6.04
N LEU A 249 4.07 11.44 6.54
CA LEU A 249 4.68 10.75 7.68
C LEU A 249 3.79 10.80 8.94
N LEU A 250 3.22 11.97 9.25
CA LEU A 250 2.37 12.20 10.43
C LEU A 250 0.89 11.89 10.19
N ASN A 251 0.59 11.12 9.14
CA ASN A 251 -0.76 10.66 8.83
C ASN A 251 -1.79 11.79 8.75
N SER A 252 -1.45 12.83 7.98
CA SER A 252 -2.30 13.98 7.67
C SER A 252 -2.63 14.00 6.18
N GLN A 253 -3.64 14.78 5.79
CA GLN A 253 -4.03 14.89 4.38
C GLN A 253 -2.86 15.44 3.56
N THR A 254 -2.43 14.67 2.56
CA THR A 254 -1.23 14.96 1.76
C THR A 254 -1.58 15.13 0.30
N ARG A 255 -0.97 16.12 -0.36
CA ARG A 255 -0.98 16.33 -1.81
C ARG A 255 0.24 15.64 -2.42
N PHE A 256 0.05 14.43 -2.93
CA PHE A 256 1.12 13.62 -3.50
C PHE A 256 1.62 14.15 -4.84
N ASP A 257 0.80 14.92 -5.55
CA ASP A 257 1.13 15.60 -6.80
C ASP A 257 2.28 16.59 -6.57
N ILE A 258 2.19 17.35 -5.48
CA ILE A 258 3.23 18.30 -5.05
C ILE A 258 4.46 17.58 -4.50
N LEU A 259 4.28 16.45 -3.80
CA LEU A 259 5.41 15.72 -3.21
C LEU A 259 6.26 15.02 -4.28
N LEU A 260 5.61 14.50 -5.32
CA LEU A 260 6.24 13.69 -6.37
C LEU A 260 6.56 14.49 -7.64
N ASN A 261 6.29 15.81 -7.63
CA ASN A 261 6.45 16.71 -8.77
C ASN A 261 5.71 16.23 -10.02
N GLN A 262 4.39 16.05 -9.89
CA GLN A 262 3.51 15.60 -10.95
C GLN A 262 2.49 16.68 -11.28
N GLU A 263 2.35 17.00 -12.57
CA GLU A 263 1.37 17.95 -13.07
C GLU A 263 0.05 17.23 -13.34
N ILE A 264 -0.99 17.54 -12.55
CA ILE A 264 -2.25 16.81 -12.55
C ILE A 264 -3.41 17.77 -12.39
N ASP A 265 -4.46 17.56 -13.19
CA ASP A 265 -5.70 18.33 -13.15
C ASP A 265 -6.55 17.96 -11.93
N ASP A 266 -6.25 18.58 -10.79
CA ASP A 266 -6.95 18.51 -9.48
C ASP A 266 -7.67 17.18 -9.19
N ASP A 267 -6.96 16.07 -9.39
CA ASP A 267 -7.48 14.72 -9.21
C ASP A 267 -7.55 14.39 -7.71
N PRO A 268 -8.74 14.10 -7.15
CA PRO A 268 -8.90 13.78 -5.73
C PRO A 268 -8.10 12.53 -5.31
N ASN A 269 -7.75 11.63 -6.23
CA ASN A 269 -6.94 10.44 -5.94
C ASN A 269 -5.50 10.79 -5.53
N TRP A 270 -5.03 12.01 -5.80
CA TRP A 270 -3.71 12.51 -5.38
C TRP A 270 -3.72 13.22 -4.03
N LYS A 271 -4.89 13.33 -3.39
CA LYS A 271 -5.05 13.99 -2.10
C LYS A 271 -5.65 13.06 -1.04
N PHE A 272 -4.80 12.39 -0.26
CA PHE A 272 -5.24 11.39 0.71
C PHE A 272 -4.30 11.25 1.92
N THR A 273 -4.67 10.39 2.86
CA THR A 273 -3.88 10.05 4.05
C THR A 273 -3.46 8.58 3.99
N LEU A 274 -2.26 8.25 4.47
CA LEU A 274 -1.73 6.88 4.39
C LEU A 274 -2.49 5.84 5.25
N SER A 275 -3.34 6.29 6.18
CA SER A 275 -4.28 5.44 6.93
C SER A 275 -5.69 5.33 6.32
N ASP A 276 -5.95 5.89 5.14
CA ASP A 276 -7.26 5.78 4.51
C ASP A 276 -7.61 4.33 4.17
N GLU A 277 -8.90 3.98 4.17
CA GLU A 277 -9.35 2.61 3.91
C GLU A 277 -9.06 2.15 2.48
N ASP A 278 -9.02 3.10 1.54
CA ASP A 278 -8.73 2.93 0.12
C ASP A 278 -7.27 3.29 -0.24
N VAL A 279 -6.37 3.41 0.75
CA VAL A 279 -4.98 3.83 0.53
C VAL A 279 -4.25 2.93 -0.47
N ASP A 280 -4.44 1.61 -0.40
CA ASP A 280 -3.81 0.66 -1.33
C ASP A 280 -4.24 0.91 -2.78
N GLU A 281 -5.50 1.31 -2.98
CA GLU A 281 -6.08 1.60 -4.29
C GLU A 281 -5.53 2.93 -4.82
N LYS A 282 -5.51 3.97 -3.99
CA LYS A 282 -4.92 5.28 -4.34
C LYS A 282 -3.42 5.19 -4.62
N LEU A 283 -2.66 4.47 -3.81
CA LEU A 283 -1.24 4.20 -4.05
C LEU A 283 -1.03 3.44 -5.36
N SER A 284 -1.87 2.45 -5.65
CA SER A 284 -1.81 1.69 -6.92
C SER A 284 -2.22 2.53 -8.12
N TYR A 285 -3.15 3.47 -7.93
CA TYR A 285 -3.58 4.42 -8.96
C TYR A 285 -2.44 5.38 -9.31
N ILE A 286 -1.90 6.10 -8.34
CA ILE A 286 -0.84 7.08 -8.60
C ILE A 286 0.42 6.41 -9.16
N LYS A 287 0.78 5.20 -8.67
CA LYS A 287 1.95 4.44 -9.17
C LYS A 287 1.90 4.09 -10.65
N GLN A 288 0.74 4.14 -11.32
CA GLN A 288 0.63 3.86 -12.76
C GLN A 288 1.27 4.95 -13.61
N THR A 289 1.38 6.18 -13.10
CA THR A 289 1.92 7.34 -13.84
C THR A 289 3.29 7.78 -13.34
N LEU A 290 3.80 7.18 -12.25
CA LEU A 290 5.08 7.52 -11.66
C LEU A 290 6.26 6.94 -12.46
N SER A 291 7.36 7.68 -12.51
CA SER A 291 8.67 7.13 -12.88
C SER A 291 9.20 6.18 -11.81
N ASP A 292 10.23 5.39 -12.14
CA ASP A 292 10.88 4.49 -11.19
C ASP A 292 11.45 5.25 -9.97
N GLU A 293 12.02 6.45 -10.17
CA GLU A 293 12.50 7.32 -9.10
C GLU A 293 11.37 7.76 -8.17
N GLN A 294 10.24 8.22 -8.72
CA GLN A 294 9.10 8.68 -7.94
C GLN A 294 8.43 7.52 -7.18
N ALA A 295 8.32 6.35 -7.81
CA ALA A 295 7.80 5.15 -7.16
C ALA A 295 8.71 4.71 -6.01
N THR A 296 10.03 4.83 -6.17
CA THR A 296 11.01 4.55 -5.11
C THR A 296 10.87 5.53 -3.95
N LEU A 297 10.73 6.84 -4.23
CA LEU A 297 10.50 7.87 -3.21
C LEU A 297 9.25 7.57 -2.39
N LEU A 298 8.16 7.23 -3.07
CA LEU A 298 6.90 6.87 -2.43
C LEU A 298 7.03 5.63 -1.53
N ASN A 299 7.81 4.63 -1.94
CA ASN A 299 8.03 3.44 -1.13
C ASN A 299 8.82 3.76 0.16
N ILE A 300 9.87 4.59 0.07
CA ILE A 300 10.64 5.05 1.25
C ILE A 300 9.71 5.80 2.22
N LEU A 301 8.85 6.68 1.69
CA LEU A 301 7.89 7.43 2.48
C LEU A 301 6.91 6.52 3.22
N VAL A 302 6.34 5.52 2.54
CA VAL A 302 5.41 4.56 3.15
C VAL A 302 6.12 3.72 4.21
N GLU A 303 7.35 3.29 3.97
CA GLU A 303 8.15 2.54 4.96
C GLU A 303 8.42 3.38 6.21
N TRP A 304 8.83 4.64 6.05
CA TRP A 304 9.09 5.54 7.15
C TRP A 304 7.81 5.90 7.92
N HIS A 305 6.70 6.14 7.22
CA HIS A 305 5.39 6.34 7.84
C HIS A 305 4.99 5.14 8.70
N ASN A 306 5.12 3.91 8.17
CA ASN A 306 4.81 2.70 8.93
C ASN A 306 5.70 2.55 10.16
N TYR A 307 6.99 2.90 10.07
CA TYR A 307 7.90 2.93 11.22
C TYR A 307 7.40 3.88 12.33
N LEU A 308 6.99 5.10 11.99
CA LEU A 308 6.48 6.06 12.96
C LEU A 308 5.16 5.58 13.59
N GLU A 309 4.23 5.05 12.80
CA GLU A 309 2.98 4.49 13.31
C GLU A 309 3.23 3.28 14.21
N LEU A 310 4.23 2.44 13.90
CA LEU A 310 4.59 1.31 14.75
C LEU A 310 5.19 1.74 16.08
N HIS A 311 6.05 2.76 16.07
CA HIS A 311 6.54 3.35 17.31
C HIS A 311 5.39 3.87 18.17
N HIS A 312 4.44 4.58 17.56
CA HIS A 312 3.25 5.08 18.25
C HIS A 312 2.35 3.96 18.79
N ILE A 313 2.12 2.90 18.01
CA ILE A 313 1.31 1.76 18.42
C ILE A 313 1.97 1.01 19.57
N LEU A 314 3.27 0.73 19.48
CA LEU A 314 3.98 -0.02 20.52
C LEU A 314 4.19 0.82 21.77
N ASN A 315 4.49 2.12 21.63
CA ASN A 315 4.72 3.06 22.72
C ASN A 315 5.62 2.50 23.84
N GLY A 316 6.76 1.93 23.44
CA GLY A 316 7.72 1.28 24.34
C GLY A 316 7.41 -0.18 24.71
N SER A 317 6.24 -0.71 24.34
CA SER A 317 5.87 -2.10 24.59
C SER A 317 6.70 -3.08 23.74
N SER A 318 7.01 -4.23 24.30
CA SER A 318 7.79 -5.28 23.65
C SER A 318 6.99 -6.10 22.63
N THR A 319 5.66 -6.11 22.77
CA THR A 319 4.73 -6.88 21.93
C THR A 319 3.50 -6.05 21.57
N ILE A 320 2.83 -6.39 20.48
CA ILE A 320 1.52 -5.83 20.11
C ILE A 320 0.50 -6.20 21.18
N ALA A 321 0.54 -7.43 21.69
CA ALA A 321 -0.38 -7.86 22.76
C ALA A 321 -0.29 -6.92 23.98
N GLU A 322 0.92 -6.62 24.44
CA GLU A 322 1.19 -5.66 25.52
C GLU A 322 0.71 -4.25 25.17
N ALA A 323 1.06 -3.73 23.99
CA ALA A 323 0.62 -2.41 23.53
C ALA A 323 -0.90 -2.25 23.50
N MET A 324 -1.61 -3.29 23.05
CA MET A 324 -3.07 -3.30 22.97
C MET A 324 -3.73 -3.45 24.35
N VAL A 325 -3.08 -4.11 25.30
CA VAL A 325 -3.48 -4.13 26.72
C VAL A 325 -3.30 -2.74 27.34
N ASN A 326 -2.15 -2.10 27.14
CA ASN A 326 -1.89 -0.73 27.59
C ASN A 326 -2.91 0.26 27.02
N THR A 327 -3.26 0.11 25.73
CA THR A 327 -4.32 0.90 25.08
C THR A 327 -5.69 0.70 25.74
N TYR A 328 -6.03 -0.54 26.13
CA TYR A 328 -7.28 -0.83 26.83
C TYR A 328 -7.32 -0.17 28.22
N GLU A 329 -6.22 -0.27 28.97
CA GLU A 329 -6.11 0.33 30.30
C GLU A 329 -6.17 1.86 30.23
N GLN A 330 -5.47 2.48 29.27
CA GLN A 330 -5.55 3.92 29.02
C GLN A 330 -6.99 4.36 28.74
N HIS A 331 -7.71 3.65 27.86
CA HIS A 331 -9.13 3.94 27.61
C HIS A 331 -9.96 3.88 28.90
N GLY A 332 -9.69 2.90 29.77
CA GLY A 332 -10.37 2.78 31.06
C GLY A 332 -10.09 3.97 31.99
N GLN A 333 -8.86 4.46 32.02
CA GLN A 333 -8.46 5.65 32.80
C GLN A 333 -9.10 6.93 32.25
N ASP A 334 -9.02 7.14 30.94
CA ASP A 334 -9.62 8.27 30.23
C ASP A 334 -11.15 8.29 30.42
N LEU A 335 -11.79 7.12 30.42
CA LEU A 335 -13.22 7.02 30.67
C LEU A 335 -13.58 7.42 32.11
N LYS A 336 -12.73 7.09 33.09
CA LYS A 336 -12.90 7.58 34.47
C LYS A 336 -12.75 9.11 34.51
N LEU A 337 -11.77 9.68 33.81
CA LEU A 337 -11.59 11.12 33.69
C LEU A 337 -12.82 11.80 33.05
N LEU A 338 -13.32 11.27 31.92
CA LEU A 338 -14.51 11.77 31.25
C LEU A 338 -15.74 11.71 32.18
N ASN A 339 -15.91 10.62 32.92
CA ASN A 339 -17.03 10.48 33.85
C ASN A 339 -16.93 11.45 35.02
N LYS A 340 -15.72 11.72 35.55
CA LYS A 340 -15.51 12.76 36.57
C LYS A 340 -15.88 14.14 36.04
N TYR A 341 -15.37 14.53 34.87
CA TYR A 341 -15.73 15.80 34.22
C TYR A 341 -17.24 15.90 33.94
N ARG A 342 -17.89 14.80 33.56
CA ARG A 342 -19.35 14.77 33.32
C ARG A 342 -20.15 15.16 34.56
N LEU A 343 -19.63 14.94 35.77
CA LEU A 343 -20.30 15.31 37.03
C LEU A 343 -20.13 16.80 37.38
N THR A 344 -19.19 17.52 36.74
CA THR A 344 -18.91 18.94 37.02
C THR A 344 -19.66 19.89 36.08
N VAL A 345 -20.38 19.37 35.08
CA VAL A 345 -21.10 20.16 34.07
C VAL A 345 -22.62 20.06 34.28
N ASN A 346 -23.38 20.96 33.66
CA ASN A 346 -24.84 20.92 33.77
C ASN A 346 -25.43 19.61 33.19
N ASN A 347 -26.66 19.27 33.60
CA ASN A 347 -27.33 18.02 33.22
C ASN A 347 -27.45 17.81 31.70
N ASN A 348 -27.64 18.89 30.94
CA ASN A 348 -27.75 18.82 29.48
C ASN A 348 -26.43 18.45 28.83
N ALA A 349 -25.33 19.09 29.23
CA ALA A 349 -23.97 18.76 28.78
C ALA A 349 -23.57 17.35 29.21
N ALA A 350 -23.87 16.97 30.47
CA ALA A 350 -23.62 15.63 30.98
C ALA A 350 -24.32 14.54 30.13
N LYS A 351 -25.60 14.73 29.79
CA LYS A 351 -26.36 13.83 28.92
C LYS A 351 -25.77 13.79 27.51
N ALA A 352 -25.39 14.93 26.95
CA ALA A 352 -24.77 15.02 25.64
C ALA A 352 -23.44 14.25 25.57
N ILE A 353 -22.56 14.43 26.56
CA ILE A 353 -21.27 13.71 26.67
C ILE A 353 -21.49 12.21 26.77
N LYS A 354 -22.43 11.76 27.62
CA LYS A 354 -22.77 10.33 27.75
C LYS A 354 -23.22 9.74 26.41
N ASN A 355 -24.13 10.41 25.71
CA ASN A 355 -24.64 9.95 24.42
C ASN A 355 -23.55 9.94 23.33
N LEU A 356 -22.68 10.95 23.35
CA LEU A 356 -21.54 11.05 22.45
C LEU A 356 -20.56 9.88 22.65
N TYR A 357 -20.20 9.57 23.90
CA TYR A 357 -19.34 8.43 24.23
C TYR A 357 -19.99 7.09 23.86
N LEU A 358 -21.27 6.88 24.15
CA LEU A 358 -21.98 5.64 23.78
C LEU A 358 -21.96 5.40 22.27
N SER A 359 -22.13 6.46 21.48
CA SER A 359 -22.04 6.39 20.02
C SER A 359 -20.61 6.07 19.55
N TYR A 360 -19.60 6.65 20.21
CA TYR A 360 -18.20 6.35 19.93
C TYR A 360 -17.82 4.90 20.30
N ALA A 361 -18.15 4.42 21.49
CA ALA A 361 -17.71 3.10 21.99
C ALA A 361 -18.49 1.92 21.37
N ASN A 362 -19.82 2.03 21.25
CA ASN A 362 -20.70 0.90 20.92
C ASN A 362 -21.44 1.05 19.57
N GLY A 363 -21.23 2.16 18.86
CA GLY A 363 -22.01 2.50 17.69
C GLY A 363 -23.51 2.63 17.99
N ARG A 364 -24.36 2.36 16.99
CA ARG A 364 -25.82 2.54 17.04
C ARG A 364 -26.54 1.38 17.72
N ARG A 365 -26.22 1.02 18.97
CA ARG A 365 -27.04 0.04 19.70
C ARG A 365 -28.37 0.68 20.10
N ASN A 366 -29.39 0.57 19.24
CA ASN A 366 -30.84 0.75 19.48
C ASN A 366 -31.31 1.89 20.41
N ASN A 367 -30.52 2.94 20.62
CA ASN A 367 -30.87 4.04 21.52
C ASN A 367 -31.38 5.25 20.71
N LYS A 368 -32.68 5.56 20.86
CA LYS A 368 -33.35 6.69 20.17
C LYS A 368 -32.69 8.04 20.51
N ASP A 369 -32.22 8.22 21.74
CA ASP A 369 -31.58 9.46 22.19
C ASP A 369 -30.20 9.67 21.55
N VAL A 370 -29.44 8.58 21.36
CA VAL A 370 -28.14 8.62 20.67
C VAL A 370 -28.33 8.94 19.18
N LYS A 371 -29.35 8.36 18.54
CA LYS A 371 -29.69 8.65 17.14
C LYS A 371 -30.09 10.12 16.92
N LYS A 372 -30.88 10.72 17.82
CA LYS A 372 -31.25 12.13 17.75
C LYS A 372 -30.05 13.08 17.96
N ALA A 373 -29.15 12.75 18.89
CA ALA A 373 -28.03 13.63 19.24
C ALA A 373 -26.88 13.65 18.23
N VAL A 374 -26.68 12.57 17.46
CA VAL A 374 -25.49 12.40 16.62
C VAL A 374 -25.82 12.09 15.15
N GLY A 375 -27.08 11.76 14.84
CA GLY A 375 -27.56 11.48 13.50
C GLY A 375 -27.27 10.06 13.00
N SER A 376 -27.27 9.95 11.66
CA SER A 376 -27.01 8.77 10.83
C SER A 376 -25.96 7.81 11.37
N LYS A 377 -24.69 8.22 11.27
CA LYS A 377 -23.49 7.38 11.24
C LYS A 377 -22.81 7.25 12.62
N SER A 378 -22.08 6.15 12.84
CA SER A 378 -21.20 6.00 14.02
C SER A 378 -20.11 7.06 13.95
N LEU A 379 -19.72 7.68 15.06
CA LEU A 379 -18.64 8.67 15.02
C LEU A 379 -17.29 7.99 14.84
N GLY A 380 -16.49 8.52 13.91
CA GLY A 380 -15.04 8.34 13.94
C GLY A 380 -14.41 9.07 15.14
N ARG A 381 -13.12 8.84 15.37
CA ARG A 381 -12.37 9.52 16.44
C ARG A 381 -12.37 11.04 16.25
N GLU A 382 -12.13 11.51 15.03
CA GLU A 382 -12.08 12.94 14.72
C GLU A 382 -13.42 13.63 14.97
N ASP A 383 -14.52 13.06 14.45
CA ASP A 383 -15.87 13.59 14.72
C ASP A 383 -16.22 13.60 16.23
N PHE A 384 -15.74 12.59 16.97
CA PHE A 384 -15.92 12.50 18.42
C PHE A 384 -15.16 13.62 19.14
N TYR A 385 -13.90 13.82 18.80
CA TYR A 385 -13.06 14.89 19.36
C TYR A 385 -13.60 16.28 19.04
N ASP A 386 -14.01 16.53 17.81
CA ASP A 386 -14.58 17.83 17.40
C ASP A 386 -15.83 18.18 18.19
N LYS A 387 -16.74 17.21 18.34
CA LYS A 387 -17.99 17.42 19.09
C LYS A 387 -17.74 17.53 20.59
N LEU A 388 -16.87 16.70 21.15
CA LEU A 388 -16.55 16.74 22.58
C LEU A 388 -15.87 18.07 22.93
N SER A 389 -14.91 18.51 22.13
CA SER A 389 -14.21 19.79 22.32
C SER A 389 -15.18 20.98 22.28
N LYS A 390 -16.14 20.97 21.34
CA LYS A 390 -17.19 22.00 21.27
C LYS A 390 -18.10 22.02 22.50
N ILE A 391 -18.37 20.87 23.11
CA ILE A 391 -19.16 20.80 24.34
C ILE A 391 -18.35 21.37 25.51
N ILE A 392 -17.09 20.93 25.66
CA ILE A 392 -16.20 21.36 26.76
C ILE A 392 -15.99 22.87 26.74
N LYS A 393 -15.69 23.46 25.57
CA LYS A 393 -15.45 24.90 25.42
C LYS A 393 -16.68 25.79 25.70
N LYS A 394 -17.89 25.22 25.74
CA LYS A 394 -19.14 25.94 26.09
C LYS A 394 -19.45 25.89 27.58
N GLN A 395 -18.72 25.10 28.36
CA GLN A 395 -18.87 25.03 29.81
C GLN A 395 -17.87 26.00 30.48
N PRO A 396 -18.11 26.38 31.75
CA PRO A 396 -17.13 27.13 32.53
C PRO A 396 -15.77 26.42 32.54
N GLU A 397 -14.70 27.20 32.65
CA GLU A 397 -13.36 26.64 32.73
C GLU A 397 -13.24 25.67 33.91
N ASN A 398 -12.61 24.52 33.64
CA ASN A 398 -12.45 23.45 34.57
C ASN A 398 -11.14 22.70 34.23
N ASP A 399 -10.33 22.40 35.23
CA ASP A 399 -9.03 21.75 35.04
C ASP A 399 -9.13 20.38 34.35
N LEU A 400 -10.17 19.59 34.68
CA LEU A 400 -10.44 18.32 34.00
C LEU A 400 -10.79 18.54 32.52
N GLY A 401 -11.54 19.60 32.24
CA GLY A 401 -11.87 20.00 30.87
C GLY A 401 -10.63 20.42 30.07
N LYS A 402 -9.72 21.18 30.68
CA LYS A 402 -8.43 21.57 30.08
C LYS A 402 -7.55 20.35 29.82
N GLN A 403 -7.47 19.41 30.76
CA GLN A 403 -6.75 18.16 30.59
C GLN A 403 -7.30 17.34 29.40
N ILE A 404 -8.62 17.13 29.35
CA ILE A 404 -9.26 16.38 28.25
C ILE A 404 -9.00 17.07 26.90
N LEU A 405 -9.06 18.40 26.83
CA LEU A 405 -8.76 19.14 25.60
C LEU A 405 -7.31 18.95 25.14
N ALA A 406 -6.35 18.94 26.06
CA ALA A 406 -4.94 18.68 25.75
C ALA A 406 -4.72 17.25 25.21
N GLU A 407 -5.32 16.24 25.83
CA GLU A 407 -5.24 14.84 25.38
C GLU A 407 -5.95 14.63 24.02
N ILE A 408 -7.04 15.35 23.76
CA ILE A 408 -7.70 15.38 22.45
C ILE A 408 -6.78 16.00 21.39
N GLU A 409 -6.11 17.10 21.70
CA GLU A 409 -5.21 17.79 20.76
C GLU A 409 -3.97 16.93 20.43
N LEU A 410 -3.46 16.15 21.39
CA LEU A 410 -2.44 15.12 21.16
C LEU A 410 -2.99 13.90 20.39
N GLY A 411 -4.31 13.69 20.44
CA GLY A 411 -5.00 12.58 19.78
C GLY A 411 -4.88 11.24 20.51
N THR A 412 -4.65 11.29 21.82
CA THR A 412 -4.42 10.13 22.70
C THR A 412 -5.62 9.78 23.57
N PHE A 413 -6.64 10.64 23.66
CA PHE A 413 -7.79 10.46 24.53
C PHE A 413 -8.77 9.35 24.08
N LEU A 414 -9.17 8.45 24.99
CA LEU A 414 -10.09 7.33 24.76
C LEU A 414 -9.69 6.48 23.53
N PRO A 415 -8.46 5.97 23.48
CA PRO A 415 -7.96 5.24 22.32
C PRO A 415 -8.72 3.92 22.14
N LYS A 416 -8.89 3.46 20.91
CA LYS A 416 -9.54 2.17 20.61
C LYS A 416 -8.49 1.16 20.19
N ILE A 417 -8.62 -0.06 20.72
CA ILE A 417 -7.80 -1.21 20.32
C ILE A 417 -7.91 -1.48 18.81
N THR A 418 -9.09 -1.25 18.21
CA THR A 418 -9.27 -1.31 16.76
C THR A 418 -9.28 0.11 16.21
N ASP A 419 -8.16 0.52 15.64
CA ASP A 419 -7.95 1.81 14.99
C ASP A 419 -7.51 1.61 13.54
N LYS A 420 -7.70 2.63 12.68
CA LYS A 420 -7.21 2.60 11.29
C LYS A 420 -5.69 2.46 11.24
N ARG A 421 -4.97 3.06 12.19
CA ARG A 421 -3.50 2.97 12.34
C ARG A 421 -3.00 1.54 12.42
N ASN A 422 -3.83 0.60 12.89
CA ASN A 422 -3.46 -0.83 12.96
C ASN A 422 -3.16 -1.45 11.57
N SER A 423 -3.51 -0.79 10.46
CA SER A 423 -3.11 -1.22 9.11
C SER A 423 -1.58 -1.22 8.94
N ALA A 424 -0.86 -0.35 9.65
CA ALA A 424 0.60 -0.28 9.64
C ALA A 424 1.27 -1.50 10.29
N ILE A 425 0.53 -2.30 11.09
CA ILE A 425 1.05 -3.48 11.76
C ILE A 425 1.51 -4.53 10.73
N PRO A 426 2.82 -4.82 10.64
CA PRO A 426 3.38 -5.77 9.69
C PRO A 426 3.15 -7.19 10.19
N TYR A 427 3.11 -8.15 9.27
CA TYR A 427 2.86 -9.54 9.62
C TYR A 427 3.96 -10.16 10.49
N GLN A 428 5.19 -9.63 10.39
CA GLN A 428 6.34 -10.13 11.14
C GLN A 428 6.11 -10.07 12.65
N LEU A 429 5.54 -9.00 13.19
CA LEU A 429 5.28 -8.87 14.63
C LEU A 429 4.26 -9.90 15.13
N ASN A 430 3.16 -10.07 14.40
CA ASN A 430 2.17 -11.10 14.71
C ASN A 430 2.77 -12.52 14.59
N ALA A 431 3.69 -12.73 13.64
CA ALA A 431 4.39 -14.00 13.48
C ALA A 431 5.34 -14.30 14.65
N LEU A 432 6.06 -13.28 15.15
CA LEU A 432 6.93 -13.42 16.32
C LEU A 432 6.13 -13.78 17.57
N GLU A 433 5.00 -13.11 17.83
CA GLU A 433 4.10 -13.46 18.92
C GLU A 433 3.51 -14.86 18.77
N LEU A 434 3.04 -15.21 17.56
CA LEU A 434 2.53 -16.56 17.27
C LEU A 434 3.61 -17.62 17.56
N ASN A 435 4.84 -17.40 17.12
CA ASN A 435 5.95 -18.32 17.35
C ASN A 435 6.26 -18.47 18.85
N LYS A 436 6.20 -17.39 19.63
CA LYS A 436 6.36 -17.43 21.09
C LYS A 436 5.24 -18.26 21.73
N ILE A 437 3.98 -17.99 21.40
CA ILE A 437 2.81 -18.73 21.94
C ILE A 437 2.91 -20.23 21.60
N LEU A 438 3.19 -20.57 20.33
CA LEU A 438 3.32 -21.96 19.90
C LEU A 438 4.49 -22.66 20.59
N LYS A 439 5.64 -21.99 20.75
CA LYS A 439 6.80 -22.54 21.47
C LYS A 439 6.49 -22.78 22.95
N ASN A 440 5.90 -21.78 23.62
CA ASN A 440 5.57 -21.83 25.05
C ASN A 440 4.60 -22.97 25.37
N GLN A 441 3.57 -23.14 24.55
CA GLN A 441 2.55 -24.18 24.77
C GLN A 441 2.91 -25.52 24.09
N GLY A 442 3.88 -25.54 23.18
CA GLY A 442 4.34 -26.72 22.46
C GLY A 442 4.92 -27.81 23.36
N LYS A 443 5.47 -27.44 24.52
CA LYS A 443 5.91 -28.42 25.53
C LYS A 443 4.76 -29.20 26.18
N TYR A 444 3.56 -28.64 26.18
CA TYR A 444 2.34 -29.31 26.67
C TYR A 444 1.53 -29.95 25.54
N TYR A 445 1.59 -29.36 24.34
CA TYR A 445 0.87 -29.81 23.15
C TYR A 445 1.84 -29.91 21.95
N PRO A 446 2.55 -31.05 21.78
CA PRO A 446 3.63 -31.18 20.81
C PRO A 446 3.25 -30.88 19.35
N PHE A 447 1.97 -31.04 18.98
CA PHE A 447 1.52 -30.74 17.61
C PHE A 447 1.68 -29.25 17.23
N LEU A 448 1.71 -28.34 18.20
CA LEU A 448 1.85 -26.89 17.98
C LEU A 448 3.21 -26.51 17.39
N ILE A 449 4.24 -27.30 17.70
CA ILE A 449 5.64 -27.06 17.30
C ILE A 449 6.11 -28.00 16.19
N LYS A 450 5.18 -28.66 15.48
CA LYS A 450 5.51 -29.46 14.29
C LYS A 450 6.28 -28.58 13.29
N PRO A 451 7.47 -28.99 12.82
CA PRO A 451 8.25 -28.23 11.85
C PRO A 451 7.45 -27.91 10.59
N ASN A 452 7.74 -26.76 9.98
CA ASN A 452 7.10 -26.37 8.72
C ASN A 452 7.51 -27.31 7.57
N PRO A 453 6.56 -28.02 6.93
CA PRO A 453 6.88 -28.98 5.88
C PRO A 453 7.17 -28.34 4.50
N SER A 454 7.07 -27.01 4.36
CA SER A 454 7.42 -26.32 3.10
C SER A 454 8.87 -26.61 2.72
N LYS A 455 9.13 -26.92 1.44
CA LYS A 455 10.49 -27.09 0.90
C LYS A 455 11.22 -25.77 0.66
N ASN A 456 10.54 -24.64 0.78
CA ASN A 456 11.15 -23.33 0.61
C ASN A 456 11.90 -22.90 1.88
N LYS A 457 13.21 -22.63 1.77
CA LYS A 457 14.05 -22.24 2.91
C LYS A 457 13.61 -20.92 3.56
N LEU A 458 13.11 -19.97 2.78
CA LEU A 458 12.62 -18.69 3.31
C LEU A 458 11.33 -18.89 4.11
N ASP A 459 10.43 -19.76 3.65
CA ASP A 459 9.24 -20.15 4.42
C ASP A 459 9.62 -20.81 5.74
N GLN A 460 10.57 -21.76 5.73
CA GLN A 460 11.03 -22.42 6.97
C GLN A 460 11.65 -21.41 7.94
N LYS A 461 12.40 -20.42 7.43
CA LYS A 461 12.99 -19.35 8.25
C LYS A 461 11.93 -18.43 8.84
N ASN A 462 10.95 -18.01 8.05
CA ASN A 462 9.89 -17.08 8.48
C ASN A 462 8.80 -17.74 9.31
N ALA A 463 8.56 -19.03 9.07
CA ALA A 463 7.58 -19.86 9.75
C ALA A 463 8.25 -21.17 10.19
N PRO A 464 8.83 -21.22 11.41
CA PRO A 464 9.49 -22.42 11.91
C PRO A 464 8.50 -23.58 12.12
N TYR A 465 7.24 -23.26 12.43
CA TYR A 465 6.19 -24.25 12.67
C TYR A 465 5.16 -24.30 11.54
N LYS A 466 4.55 -25.47 11.34
CA LYS A 466 3.51 -25.70 10.32
C LYS A 466 2.35 -24.70 10.44
N ILE A 467 1.92 -24.38 11.67
CA ILE A 467 0.85 -23.41 11.94
C ILE A 467 1.28 -21.98 11.56
N THR A 468 2.53 -21.60 11.81
CA THR A 468 3.05 -20.27 11.48
C THR A 468 2.97 -19.98 9.98
N GLN A 469 3.13 -20.99 9.12
CA GLN A 469 3.02 -20.85 7.67
C GLN A 469 1.64 -20.32 7.23
N LEU A 470 0.58 -20.61 7.98
CA LEU A 470 -0.76 -20.08 7.69
C LEU A 470 -0.77 -18.55 7.82
N LEU A 471 -0.01 -18.00 8.76
CA LEU A 471 0.13 -16.56 8.96
C LEU A 471 1.02 -15.96 7.85
N THR A 472 2.23 -16.48 7.66
CA THR A 472 3.27 -15.86 6.80
C THR A 472 3.07 -16.07 5.30
N PHE A 473 2.34 -17.09 4.86
CA PHE A 473 2.21 -17.39 3.43
C PHE A 473 1.38 -16.33 2.68
N LYS A 474 1.95 -15.79 1.60
CA LYS A 474 1.29 -14.88 0.65
C LYS A 474 1.53 -15.39 -0.77
N VAL A 475 0.46 -15.56 -1.54
CA VAL A 475 0.55 -15.88 -2.97
C VAL A 475 1.16 -14.68 -3.70
N PRO A 476 2.29 -14.83 -4.40
CA PRO A 476 2.87 -13.75 -5.19
C PRO A 476 1.91 -13.24 -6.26
N TYR A 477 1.95 -11.94 -6.57
CA TYR A 477 1.00 -11.32 -7.50
C TYR A 477 1.10 -11.89 -8.91
N TYR A 478 2.33 -12.17 -9.37
CA TYR A 478 2.63 -12.73 -10.69
C TYR A 478 2.16 -14.18 -10.88
N ILE A 479 1.64 -14.83 -9.83
CA ILE A 479 1.04 -16.17 -9.93
C ILE A 479 -0.45 -16.09 -10.25
N GLY A 480 -1.12 -15.03 -9.77
CA GLY A 480 -2.54 -14.82 -10.02
C GLY A 480 -3.48 -15.84 -9.35
N PRO A 481 -4.72 -15.95 -9.86
CA PRO A 481 -5.72 -16.89 -9.37
C PRO A 481 -5.39 -18.35 -9.70
N MET A 482 -5.45 -19.23 -8.70
CA MET A 482 -5.11 -20.65 -8.83
C MET A 482 -6.33 -21.53 -9.12
N PHE A 483 -7.02 -21.27 -10.23
CA PHE A 483 -8.12 -22.14 -10.66
C PHE A 483 -7.56 -23.49 -11.15
N GLN A 484 -8.33 -24.56 -10.91
CA GLN A 484 -7.99 -25.90 -11.37
C GLN A 484 -8.75 -26.28 -12.64
N ASP A 485 -10.00 -25.80 -12.77
CA ASP A 485 -10.87 -26.10 -13.89
C ASP A 485 -10.86 -24.95 -14.90
N GLU A 486 -10.39 -25.24 -16.12
CA GLU A 486 -10.37 -24.31 -17.24
C GLU A 486 -11.78 -23.96 -17.75
N LYS A 487 -12.77 -24.83 -17.52
CA LYS A 487 -14.18 -24.57 -17.87
C LYS A 487 -14.82 -23.54 -16.95
N ASN A 488 -14.17 -23.13 -15.87
CA ASN A 488 -14.65 -22.07 -15.01
C ASN A 488 -14.65 -20.73 -15.76
N PRO A 489 -15.78 -19.99 -15.87
CA PRO A 489 -15.81 -18.70 -16.56
C PRO A 489 -14.84 -17.64 -15.98
N HIS A 490 -14.37 -17.85 -14.75
CA HIS A 490 -13.37 -17.00 -14.11
C HIS A 490 -11.91 -17.43 -14.38
N ALA A 491 -11.69 -18.60 -15.00
CA ALA A 491 -10.37 -19.07 -15.43
C ALA A 491 -9.74 -18.14 -16.49
N ARG A 492 -10.53 -17.35 -17.22
CA ARG A 492 -10.02 -16.27 -18.10
C ARG A 492 -9.08 -15.26 -17.41
N PHE A 493 -9.21 -15.14 -16.09
CA PHE A 493 -8.36 -14.28 -15.26
C PHE A 493 -7.16 -15.02 -14.64
N ALA A 494 -6.95 -16.30 -14.97
CA ALA A 494 -5.85 -17.13 -14.49
C ALA A 494 -4.74 -17.20 -15.55
N TRP A 495 -3.50 -17.21 -15.10
CA TRP A 495 -2.29 -17.45 -15.89
C TRP A 495 -1.31 -18.35 -15.13
N VAL A 496 -1.78 -18.95 -14.03
CA VAL A 496 -0.98 -19.85 -13.22
C VAL A 496 -0.63 -21.08 -14.04
N VAL A 497 0.61 -21.54 -13.91
CA VAL A 497 1.06 -22.81 -14.48
C VAL A 497 1.27 -23.79 -13.34
N ARG A 498 0.60 -24.95 -13.43
CA ARG A 498 0.69 -26.02 -12.42
C ARG A 498 1.73 -27.05 -12.84
N LYS A 499 2.51 -27.53 -11.88
CA LYS A 499 3.41 -28.69 -12.03
C LYS A 499 2.70 -30.02 -11.83
N ALA A 500 1.65 -30.02 -11.01
CA ALA A 500 0.89 -31.22 -10.67
C ALA A 500 -0.55 -30.89 -10.24
N ASP A 501 -1.43 -31.87 -10.40
CA ASP A 501 -2.84 -31.78 -10.06
C ASP A 501 -3.13 -31.76 -8.55
N GLY A 502 -4.38 -31.42 -8.19
CA GLY A 502 -4.86 -31.44 -6.82
C GLY A 502 -4.81 -30.09 -6.09
N PRO A 503 -5.16 -30.06 -4.80
CA PRO A 503 -5.30 -28.81 -4.04
C PRO A 503 -3.94 -28.18 -3.72
N VAL A 504 -3.89 -26.85 -3.84
CA VAL A 504 -2.73 -26.03 -3.45
C VAL A 504 -2.93 -25.51 -2.04
N THR A 505 -1.94 -25.74 -1.20
CA THR A 505 -1.87 -25.34 0.21
C THR A 505 -0.67 -24.42 0.41
N PRO A 506 -0.60 -23.68 1.54
CA PRO A 506 0.58 -22.90 1.90
C PRO A 506 1.88 -23.72 2.00
N TRP A 507 1.79 -25.04 2.21
CA TRP A 507 2.95 -25.90 2.46
C TRP A 507 3.48 -26.58 1.19
N ASN A 508 2.62 -26.88 0.23
CA ASN A 508 3.00 -27.56 -1.03
C ASN A 508 3.03 -26.62 -2.24
N PHE A 509 2.94 -25.30 -2.01
CA PHE A 509 2.82 -24.30 -3.07
C PHE A 509 3.91 -24.42 -4.16
N TYR A 510 5.17 -24.53 -3.75
CA TYR A 510 6.33 -24.60 -4.65
C TYR A 510 6.44 -25.93 -5.43
N GLU A 511 5.80 -26.97 -4.91
CA GLU A 511 5.75 -28.29 -5.54
C GLU A 511 4.63 -28.37 -6.58
N LYS A 512 3.50 -27.69 -6.32
CA LYS A 512 2.32 -27.69 -7.19
C LYS A 512 2.33 -26.58 -8.25
N ILE A 513 3.00 -25.46 -8.00
CA ILE A 513 3.00 -24.29 -8.88
C ILE A 513 4.38 -24.05 -9.50
N ASP A 514 4.39 -23.81 -10.81
CA ASP A 514 5.56 -23.36 -11.55
C ASP A 514 5.62 -21.83 -11.53
N GLN A 515 6.42 -21.29 -10.61
CA GLN A 515 6.51 -19.85 -10.39
C GLN A 515 7.08 -19.11 -11.58
N VAL A 516 8.11 -19.70 -12.17
CA VAL A 516 8.84 -19.22 -13.34
C VAL A 516 7.89 -19.13 -14.53
N LYS A 517 7.25 -20.25 -14.89
CA LYS A 517 6.32 -20.25 -16.02
C LYS A 517 5.11 -19.34 -15.77
N SER A 518 4.60 -19.29 -14.54
CA SER A 518 3.49 -18.40 -14.18
C SER A 518 3.88 -16.92 -14.31
N ALA A 519 5.09 -16.54 -13.87
CA ALA A 519 5.59 -15.16 -14.01
C ALA A 519 5.79 -14.78 -15.49
N ASN A 520 6.32 -15.70 -16.29
CA ASN A 520 6.46 -15.51 -17.74
C ASN A 520 5.09 -15.36 -18.42
N SER A 521 4.10 -16.18 -18.06
CA SER A 521 2.72 -16.04 -18.55
C SER A 521 2.06 -14.73 -18.08
N PHE A 522 2.37 -14.24 -16.88
CA PHE A 522 1.89 -12.94 -16.39
C PHE A 522 2.40 -11.79 -17.26
N ILE A 523 3.71 -11.73 -17.50
CA ILE A 523 4.33 -10.66 -18.29
C ILE A 523 3.88 -10.71 -19.75
N LYS A 524 3.88 -11.89 -20.38
CA LYS A 524 3.48 -12.04 -21.79
C LYS A 524 2.06 -11.57 -22.08
N ARG A 525 1.15 -11.62 -21.11
CA ARG A 525 -0.23 -11.11 -21.24
C ARG A 525 -0.33 -9.59 -21.26
N SER A 526 0.72 -8.89 -20.85
CA SER A 526 0.76 -7.44 -20.74
C SER A 526 1.71 -6.78 -21.74
N ILE A 527 2.47 -7.56 -22.50
CA ILE A 527 3.33 -7.05 -23.58
C ILE A 527 2.45 -6.65 -24.77
N GLY A 528 2.62 -5.41 -25.25
CA GLY A 528 2.00 -4.95 -26.49
C GLY A 528 2.66 -5.54 -27.73
N THR A 529 1.97 -5.48 -28.87
CA THR A 529 2.53 -5.87 -30.16
C THR A 529 3.09 -4.65 -30.89
N ASP A 530 4.09 -4.90 -31.73
CA ASP A 530 4.69 -3.89 -32.60
C ASP A 530 3.66 -3.37 -33.62
N THR A 531 3.74 -2.08 -33.96
CA THR A 531 2.83 -1.42 -34.91
C THR A 531 3.16 -1.72 -36.36
N TYR A 532 4.42 -2.05 -36.66
CA TYR A 532 4.93 -2.38 -37.99
C TYR A 532 4.99 -3.89 -38.22
N LEU A 533 5.35 -4.65 -37.19
CA LEU A 533 5.41 -6.12 -37.24
C LEU A 533 4.19 -6.72 -36.54
N ILE A 534 3.14 -6.98 -37.33
CA ILE A 534 1.87 -7.50 -36.84
C ILE A 534 2.11 -8.82 -36.07
N ASN A 535 1.62 -8.88 -34.84
CA ASN A 535 1.75 -10.00 -33.88
C ASN A 535 3.15 -10.23 -33.28
N GLU A 536 4.15 -9.42 -33.61
CA GLU A 536 5.45 -9.50 -32.91
C GLU A 536 5.39 -8.69 -31.60
N PRO A 537 5.90 -9.23 -30.48
CA PRO A 537 5.95 -8.51 -29.22
C PRO A 537 6.96 -7.37 -29.27
N VAL A 538 6.65 -6.24 -28.62
CA VAL A 538 7.61 -5.15 -28.48
C VAL A 538 8.79 -5.55 -27.60
N LEU A 539 9.96 -4.96 -27.88
CA LEU A 539 11.14 -5.09 -27.03
C LEU A 539 10.94 -4.38 -25.68
N PRO A 540 11.59 -4.86 -24.60
CA PRO A 540 11.57 -4.15 -23.34
C PRO A 540 12.23 -2.77 -23.50
N LYS A 541 11.76 -1.77 -22.74
CA LYS A 541 12.33 -0.41 -22.75
C LYS A 541 13.82 -0.40 -22.38
N SER A 542 14.28 -1.40 -21.63
CA SER A 542 15.68 -1.60 -21.24
C SER A 542 16.49 -2.44 -22.23
N SER A 543 15.98 -2.73 -23.44
CA SER A 543 16.75 -3.42 -24.49
C SER A 543 17.93 -2.55 -24.96
N LEU A 544 19.09 -3.17 -25.23
CA LEU A 544 20.23 -2.49 -25.84
C LEU A 544 19.91 -2.07 -27.28
N TYR A 545 19.15 -2.88 -28.02
CA TYR A 545 18.64 -2.52 -29.33
C TYR A 545 17.72 -1.29 -29.26
N TYR A 546 16.81 -1.25 -28.27
CA TYR A 546 15.92 -0.11 -28.09
C TYR A 546 16.68 1.17 -27.69
N ASP A 547 17.61 1.08 -26.74
CA ASP A 547 18.50 2.18 -26.34
C ASP A 547 19.28 2.71 -27.56
N ARG A 548 19.85 1.80 -28.36
CA ARG A 548 20.59 2.15 -29.59
C ARG A 548 19.69 2.83 -30.61
N TYR A 549 18.51 2.28 -30.87
CA TYR A 549 17.52 2.86 -31.77
C TYR A 549 17.14 4.27 -31.34
N SER A 550 16.81 4.46 -30.05
CA SER A 550 16.43 5.75 -29.49
C SER A 550 17.51 6.81 -29.70
N VAL A 551 18.77 6.50 -29.37
CA VAL A 551 19.90 7.41 -29.54
C VAL A 551 20.14 7.76 -31.02
N LEU A 552 20.16 6.76 -31.90
CA LEU A 552 20.40 7.00 -33.32
C LEU A 552 19.25 7.78 -33.97
N ASN A 553 18.01 7.54 -33.55
CA ASN A 553 16.86 8.28 -34.06
C ASN A 553 16.88 9.75 -33.63
N GLU A 554 17.27 10.06 -32.39
CA GLU A 554 17.47 11.43 -31.94
C GLU A 554 18.62 12.10 -32.72
N LEU A 555 19.76 11.41 -32.87
CA LEU A 555 20.90 11.90 -33.67
C LEU A 555 20.55 12.12 -35.15
N ASN A 556 19.62 11.36 -35.72
CA ASN A 556 19.16 11.55 -37.11
C ASN A 556 18.42 12.87 -37.30
N SER A 557 17.77 13.38 -36.25
CA SER A 557 16.99 14.62 -36.28
C SER A 557 17.85 15.88 -36.10
N ILE A 558 19.08 15.72 -35.63
CA ILE A 558 19.97 16.83 -35.29
C ILE A 558 20.69 17.39 -36.51
N LYS A 559 20.81 18.71 -36.52
CA LYS A 559 21.66 19.47 -37.44
C LYS A 559 22.74 20.23 -36.69
N ILE A 560 23.97 20.15 -37.18
CA ILE A 560 25.12 20.93 -36.71
C ILE A 560 25.43 22.00 -37.75
N ASN A 561 25.42 23.27 -37.34
CA ASN A 561 25.66 24.41 -38.22
C ASN A 561 24.78 24.39 -39.50
N GLY A 562 23.54 23.92 -39.37
CA GLY A 562 22.59 23.79 -40.48
C GLY A 562 22.67 22.46 -41.26
N ASN A 563 23.74 21.69 -41.11
CA ASN A 563 23.97 20.44 -41.84
C ASN A 563 23.56 19.20 -41.05
N LYS A 564 23.05 18.17 -41.73
CA LYS A 564 22.79 16.86 -41.12
C LYS A 564 24.12 16.19 -40.76
N LEU A 565 24.11 15.41 -39.69
CA LEU A 565 25.25 14.60 -39.26
C LEU A 565 25.59 13.49 -40.28
N PRO A 566 26.85 13.40 -40.77
CA PRO A 566 27.33 12.25 -41.53
C PRO A 566 27.30 10.95 -40.72
N ILE A 567 27.24 9.80 -41.39
CA ILE A 567 27.18 8.48 -40.74
C ILE A 567 28.38 8.24 -39.82
N THR A 568 29.58 8.55 -40.30
CA THR A 568 30.84 8.41 -39.55
C THR A 568 30.81 9.21 -38.25
N LEU A 569 30.32 10.46 -38.30
CA LEU A 569 30.21 11.33 -37.14
C LEU A 569 29.15 10.82 -36.15
N LYS A 570 28.02 10.26 -36.61
CA LYS A 570 27.03 9.63 -35.73
C LYS A 570 27.62 8.45 -34.96
N GLN A 571 28.36 7.57 -35.65
CA GLN A 571 29.02 6.42 -35.02
C GLN A 571 30.07 6.86 -34.00
N ALA A 572 30.83 7.92 -34.32
CA ALA A 572 31.82 8.49 -33.41
C ALA A 572 31.16 9.10 -32.17
N ILE A 573 30.08 9.87 -32.32
CA ILE A 573 29.32 10.44 -31.19
C ILE A 573 28.71 9.32 -30.33
N TYR A 574 28.12 8.30 -30.94
CA TYR A 574 27.57 7.16 -30.22
C TYR A 574 28.64 6.46 -29.36
N THR A 575 29.80 6.19 -29.94
CA THR A 575 30.88 5.42 -29.29
C THR A 575 31.65 6.24 -28.27
N ASN A 576 31.97 7.50 -28.58
CA ASN A 576 32.89 8.30 -27.76
C ASN A 576 32.17 9.22 -26.77
N VAL A 577 30.87 9.50 -27.00
CA VAL A 577 30.07 10.36 -26.12
C VAL A 577 29.01 9.54 -25.39
N PHE A 578 28.11 8.85 -26.09
CA PHE A 578 26.98 8.14 -25.46
C PHE A 578 27.41 6.90 -24.67
N LYS A 579 28.38 6.11 -25.14
CA LYS A 579 28.95 5.00 -24.35
C LYS A 579 29.84 5.47 -23.20
N LYS A 580 30.28 6.74 -23.19
CA LYS A 580 31.13 7.32 -22.14
C LYS A 580 30.32 8.00 -21.04
N TYR A 581 29.25 8.69 -21.40
CA TYR A 581 28.44 9.48 -20.47
C TYR A 581 27.01 8.99 -20.41
N LYS A 582 26.52 8.70 -19.20
CA LYS A 582 25.12 8.31 -18.97
C LYS A 582 24.12 9.40 -19.38
N LYS A 583 24.41 10.66 -19.03
CA LYS A 583 23.65 11.84 -19.49
C LYS A 583 24.52 12.67 -20.43
N VAL A 584 24.06 12.83 -21.67
CA VAL A 584 24.72 13.64 -22.71
C VAL A 584 24.04 15.00 -22.77
N THR A 585 24.82 16.06 -22.56
CA THR A 585 24.35 17.44 -22.67
C THR A 585 24.84 18.02 -23.99
N VAL A 586 24.16 19.08 -24.46
CA VAL A 586 24.60 19.84 -25.64
C VAL A 586 26.05 20.31 -25.47
N LYS A 587 26.44 20.72 -24.25
CA LYS A 587 27.82 21.11 -23.93
C LYS A 587 28.81 19.97 -24.20
N LYS A 588 28.59 18.77 -23.65
CA LYS A 588 29.49 17.62 -23.85
C LYS A 588 29.66 17.25 -25.33
N LEU A 589 28.58 17.37 -26.11
CA LEU A 589 28.66 17.14 -27.54
C LEU A 589 29.47 18.25 -28.25
N LYS A 590 29.26 19.51 -27.90
CA LYS A 590 30.06 20.63 -28.44
C LYS A 590 31.54 20.45 -28.14
N ASP A 591 31.88 20.18 -26.88
CA ASP A 591 33.26 19.98 -26.43
C ASP A 591 33.93 18.85 -27.24
N TYR A 592 33.24 17.71 -27.39
CA TYR A 592 33.74 16.58 -28.20
C TYR A 592 33.98 16.96 -29.68
N LEU A 593 33.07 17.72 -30.29
CA LEU A 593 33.18 18.13 -31.69
C LEU A 593 34.30 19.15 -31.92
N ILE A 594 34.52 20.07 -30.99
CA ILE A 594 35.59 21.07 -31.05
C ILE A 594 36.95 20.38 -30.87
N GLU A 595 37.07 19.46 -29.90
CA GLU A 595 38.33 18.78 -29.57
C GLU A 595 38.76 17.74 -30.62
N ASN A 596 37.81 17.06 -31.27
CA ASN A 596 38.12 15.86 -32.07
C ASN A 596 37.74 15.96 -33.55
N HIS A 597 37.07 17.04 -33.98
CA HIS A 597 36.55 17.19 -35.36
C HIS A 597 36.70 18.61 -35.93
N ASP A 598 37.65 19.42 -35.41
CA ASP A 598 38.03 20.77 -35.91
C ASP A 598 36.89 21.81 -36.06
N PHE A 599 35.82 21.68 -35.29
CA PHE A 599 34.76 22.69 -35.28
C PHE A 599 35.19 23.93 -34.46
N LYS A 600 35.23 25.12 -35.07
CA LYS A 600 35.49 26.39 -34.34
C LYS A 600 34.28 26.89 -33.56
N THR A 601 33.09 26.78 -34.14
CA THR A 601 31.81 27.14 -33.52
C THR A 601 30.76 26.08 -33.85
N VAL A 602 29.98 25.68 -32.85
CA VAL A 602 29.00 24.59 -32.98
C VAL A 602 27.62 25.08 -32.56
N GLN A 603 26.70 25.19 -33.52
CA GLN A 603 25.27 25.38 -33.30
C GLN A 603 24.54 24.06 -33.54
N ILE A 604 23.85 23.58 -32.51
CA ILE A 604 23.07 22.34 -32.56
C ILE A 604 21.58 22.73 -32.62
N ARG A 605 20.85 22.16 -33.57
CA ARG A 605 19.39 22.31 -33.71
C ARG A 605 18.74 20.94 -33.88
N GLY A 606 17.44 20.83 -33.58
CA GLY A 606 16.67 19.60 -33.75
C GLY A 606 16.55 18.73 -32.49
N LEU A 607 16.95 19.24 -31.33
CA LEU A 607 16.67 18.63 -30.03
C LEU A 607 15.31 19.11 -29.50
N ALA A 608 14.62 18.23 -28.77
CA ALA A 608 13.38 18.59 -28.06
C ALA A 608 13.67 19.45 -26.81
N ASP A 609 14.69 19.09 -26.02
CA ASP A 609 15.24 19.93 -24.95
C ASP A 609 16.47 20.70 -25.48
N PRO A 610 16.50 22.06 -25.40
CA PRO A 610 17.63 22.86 -25.85
C PRO A 610 18.97 22.57 -25.14
N SER A 611 18.93 21.90 -23.99
CA SER A 611 20.08 21.74 -23.10
C SER A 611 20.63 20.30 -23.06
N THR A 612 19.77 19.29 -23.20
CA THR A 612 20.15 17.88 -23.04
C THR A 612 19.48 16.93 -24.03
N PHE A 613 20.10 15.76 -24.24
CA PHE A 613 19.51 14.68 -25.02
C PHE A 613 18.50 13.91 -24.17
N ASN A 614 17.36 13.57 -24.77
CA ASN A 614 16.32 12.77 -24.11
C ASN A 614 16.67 11.27 -24.13
N SER A 615 17.36 10.81 -25.17
CA SER A 615 17.83 9.43 -25.28
C SER A 615 19.14 9.21 -24.50
N SER A 616 19.34 7.97 -24.05
CA SER A 616 20.58 7.56 -23.37
C SER A 616 20.78 6.05 -23.47
N LEU A 617 22.02 5.59 -23.33
CA LEU A 617 22.36 4.17 -23.32
C LEU A 617 22.32 3.60 -21.89
N ASN A 618 21.19 3.78 -21.20
CA ASN A 618 21.07 3.46 -19.77
C ASN A 618 21.41 2.01 -19.47
N SER A 619 20.89 1.08 -20.25
CA SER A 619 21.04 -0.36 -20.04
C SER A 619 22.48 -0.79 -20.30
N TYR A 620 23.11 -0.22 -21.32
CA TYR A 620 24.53 -0.40 -21.60
C TYR A 620 25.39 0.06 -20.42
N HIS A 621 25.15 1.25 -19.86
CA HIS A 621 25.94 1.78 -18.72
C HIS A 621 25.80 0.92 -17.48
N VAL A 622 24.59 0.43 -17.19
CA VAL A 622 24.35 -0.50 -16.07
C VAL A 622 25.10 -1.80 -16.29
N LEU A 623 24.96 -2.43 -17.46
CA LEU A 623 25.65 -3.68 -17.76
C LEU A 623 27.17 -3.50 -17.80
N LYS A 624 27.68 -2.39 -18.32
CA LYS A 624 29.12 -2.08 -18.39
C LYS A 624 29.73 -2.03 -16.99
N ASN A 625 29.01 -1.47 -16.02
CA ASN A 625 29.46 -1.43 -14.63
C ASN A 625 29.49 -2.83 -13.97
N ILE A 626 28.63 -3.76 -14.40
CA ILE A 626 28.54 -5.11 -13.83
C ILE A 626 29.50 -6.08 -14.53
N LEU A 627 29.55 -6.06 -15.86
CA LEU A 627 30.21 -7.05 -16.71
C LEU A 627 31.49 -6.51 -17.37
N GLY A 628 31.80 -5.23 -17.21
CA GLY A 628 32.98 -4.60 -17.80
C GLY A 628 32.91 -4.54 -19.32
N SER A 629 34.04 -4.80 -19.98
CA SER A 629 34.18 -4.76 -21.45
C SER A 629 33.38 -5.84 -22.19
N LYS A 630 32.87 -6.87 -21.49
CA LYS A 630 32.07 -7.93 -22.13
C LYS A 630 30.82 -7.39 -22.82
N VAL A 631 30.26 -6.26 -22.35
CA VAL A 631 29.09 -5.63 -22.98
C VAL A 631 29.36 -5.15 -24.40
N ASP A 632 30.61 -4.89 -24.74
CA ASP A 632 30.98 -4.48 -26.10
C ASP A 632 31.25 -5.66 -27.03
N ASN A 633 31.34 -6.90 -26.52
CA ASN A 633 31.54 -8.07 -27.36
C ASN A 633 30.22 -8.41 -28.10
N PRO A 634 30.20 -8.37 -29.45
CA PRO A 634 29.02 -8.73 -30.23
C PRO A 634 28.48 -10.13 -29.94
N GLU A 635 29.34 -11.07 -29.55
CA GLU A 635 28.94 -12.46 -29.24
C GLU A 635 27.96 -12.56 -28.06
N TYR A 636 28.01 -11.62 -27.12
CA TYR A 636 27.15 -11.64 -25.93
C TYR A 636 25.86 -10.85 -26.10
N VAL A 637 25.66 -10.12 -27.21
CA VAL A 637 24.52 -9.20 -27.35
C VAL A 637 23.19 -9.94 -27.22
N ASP A 638 23.03 -11.09 -27.87
CA ASP A 638 21.78 -11.86 -27.81
C ASP A 638 21.49 -12.40 -26.40
N ASP A 639 22.54 -12.81 -25.67
CA ASP A 639 22.38 -13.27 -24.29
C ASP A 639 22.09 -12.12 -23.33
N LEU A 640 22.68 -10.95 -23.55
CA LEU A 640 22.35 -9.73 -22.81
C LEU A 640 20.90 -9.29 -23.07
N GLU A 641 20.41 -9.40 -24.30
CA GLU A 641 19.01 -9.11 -24.64
C GLU A 641 18.04 -10.12 -24.01
N LYS A 642 18.39 -11.41 -23.99
CA LYS A 642 17.62 -12.43 -23.24
C LYS A 642 17.57 -12.13 -21.74
N LEU A 643 18.68 -11.66 -21.17
CA LEU A 643 18.75 -11.26 -19.77
C LEU A 643 17.85 -10.05 -19.49
N LEU A 644 17.92 -9.02 -20.34
CA LEU A 644 17.13 -7.78 -20.20
C LEU A 644 15.63 -7.98 -20.44
N SER A 645 15.25 -8.93 -21.30
CA SER A 645 13.86 -9.30 -21.54
C SER A 645 13.26 -10.18 -20.43
N GLY A 646 14.07 -10.67 -19.50
CA GLY A 646 13.61 -11.50 -18.39
C GLY A 646 13.12 -12.89 -18.79
N GLN A 647 13.41 -13.34 -20.02
CA GLN A 647 12.95 -14.64 -20.54
C GLN A 647 13.65 -15.86 -19.90
N GLN A 648 14.64 -15.65 -19.02
CA GLN A 648 15.43 -16.70 -18.36
C GLN A 648 15.37 -16.69 -16.83
N PHE A 649 14.26 -16.29 -16.23
CA PHE A 649 13.97 -16.68 -14.84
C PHE A 649 13.03 -17.86 -14.80
#